data_AF-A0A543Y9A0-F1
#
_entry.id   AF-A0A543Y9A0-F1
#
_cell.length_a   1.000
_cell.length_b   1.000
_cell.length_c   1.000
_cell.angle_alpha   90.00
_cell.angle_beta   90.00
_cell.angle_gamma   90.00
#
_symmetry.space_group_name_H-M   'P 1'
#
loop_
_entity.id
_entity.type
_entity.pdbx_description
1 polymer ?
#
loop_
_entity_poly.entity_id
_entity_poly.type
_entity_poly.pdbx_seq_one_letter_code
_entity_poly.pdbx_strand_id
1 'polypeptide(L)'
;MNKKPLTLLIAGLLGSTSAWAQHELTLVQIGEKTVERLESIKAMAERGEGVFERNGERWIRYKGTDYRLSYKNDLQFPFLPYQGGDDTPYRNVIDFVDQSWEFMMYDGGFYLMSREFGVYESDEQGCFIEYIPASHGSKRADGSYIWERDVIYRTETNDCGALVKPEIRSLTVSSLSDVGVSFDWLGQNETDSVTLTVTNLSDHSDVRRYDHVSAGFFVGGLKPETQYEIALSSCNQVDCAEPKVVRFTTQEARVGFADEIPTPNHLQGSLEGGLSITQTHTSVAPKGNELTGQGHLDAIMNREAMLLFTPQQGEEINQVRAEVFLDGELVQTILMLPPSALAASDQPENGRMKVVFSHHAWSLPLQWGWMKPGLSLRLTDNLGREGVLSQGEIQFGGAPELVIQNIDIGMLMPPRDRNTMIQNLPTLAADYFQKIPASKLVMADYTPAHFPVVTMPNGVVYTDKSASTGGWHSGDMREAIGKAMVSTGINNANVGIVSSAGYSQQYNRRFNHITAHTNVGIYTKKDTDLPQVVVHGGSGGGGIVTLEATTGNEWSHELGHNYGLGHWPYMASIHDLESGWGWDAFHQRFIGNLHWKGDVYTQQQGDDIVPPFKDAFRFLRDAQNGGEQEYVGTISRFTLEHPAQSRKAQRWMNNGFNLDSHSPSGYVQWDQATQRYKAVETDTAKPQQVGVPVVTLLGIYDPQNENPSQIYPLVYSNYGNVFELPQPEQGEYQLEGWQAAGDLTQAEIQYNQWQTLLIDGQQLPICRFDYTNTNGQSATFVGGLNAQRNVCEGSRDMRWYNDYQIDSPVGQYELLSQFGAGNVTYTPNAEIGEVQLCTLNKPHNNGSHDGAGFVRNGRCEQVEGVKNNAEGRVWSYAIRNSEVLSRTLASQRRCELVVEHRNGSTHIALDGNRHKSTESNKFHVNLSMEKGVPTQVSLSCSDLNGTSTLTRFTPDQNPPLDKLKGPIIIGQEYGYSQVIDMTKTFAQNQTLLNTDFATIAEFDAFVAEHYGRGVLNNGVTKAERRAGALYVYPNPETGTRDYFVMRTLEAGAFPTDQTSDQGWKYLGSADDHINFAFNPIKLNRVEGVSVEARVQSYFGVSRLLTWDERTSTTWDNASNAVFVGQIEGENHYFIQKRPGEGEAFPTRGASNQDWIWLGSDSSIQETLTELNRDLASFERMLLEWYQQEAMGVWGSDGQRGNVNDIYQYAFRGGYHYYRLKVTKYGYFPYPTDPNPTNGHWEYLGQF
;
A
#
# COMPACT_ATOMS: atom_id res chain seq x y z
N MET A 1 33.97 70.48 -33.77
CA MET A 1 32.90 69.73 -34.44
C MET A 1 32.88 68.32 -33.87
N ASN A 2 31.68 67.87 -33.54
CA ASN A 2 31.36 66.87 -32.52
C ASN A 2 31.82 65.45 -32.86
N LYS A 3 32.44 64.80 -31.85
CA LYS A 3 32.59 63.36 -31.75
C LYS A 3 31.36 62.77 -31.04
N LYS A 4 30.87 61.64 -31.55
CA LYS A 4 29.94 60.72 -30.87
C LYS A 4 30.56 60.20 -29.56
N PRO A 5 29.73 59.70 -28.63
CA PRO A 5 29.99 58.34 -28.18
C PRO A 5 28.75 57.46 -27.99
N LEU A 6 29.06 56.17 -28.09
CA LEU A 6 28.31 54.96 -27.80
C LEU A 6 27.72 55.02 -26.38
N THR A 7 26.43 54.75 -26.24
CA THR A 7 25.70 54.63 -24.97
C THR A 7 25.48 53.14 -24.72
N LEU A 8 25.98 52.62 -23.59
CA LEU A 8 25.62 51.31 -23.06
C LEU A 8 25.11 51.52 -21.63
N LEU A 9 23.94 50.92 -21.36
CA LEU A 9 23.22 50.89 -20.10
C LEU A 9 24.11 50.39 -18.96
N ILE A 10 24.32 51.21 -17.91
CA ILE A 10 24.20 50.84 -16.49
C ILE A 10 23.96 52.15 -15.71
N ALA A 11 22.70 52.49 -15.44
CA ALA A 11 22.35 53.54 -14.48
C ALA A 11 20.92 53.31 -13.98
N GLY A 12 20.80 52.49 -12.95
CA GLY A 12 19.52 52.23 -12.30
C GLY A 12 19.71 51.30 -11.11
N LEU A 13 20.43 51.74 -10.09
CA LEU A 13 20.45 51.15 -8.73
C LEU A 13 21.31 51.99 -7.77
N LEU A 14 20.99 53.27 -7.58
CA LEU A 14 21.46 54.02 -6.41
C LEU A 14 20.39 55.02 -5.99
N GLY A 15 19.43 54.52 -5.21
CA GLY A 15 18.42 55.31 -4.52
C GLY A 15 18.19 54.70 -3.14
N SER A 16 18.70 55.39 -2.11
CA SER A 16 18.48 55.20 -0.67
C SER A 16 18.93 53.87 -0.03
N THR A 17 20.15 53.86 0.50
CA THR A 17 20.52 53.04 1.65
C THR A 17 20.90 53.95 2.82
N SER A 18 20.14 53.88 3.90
CA SER A 18 20.60 54.22 5.25
C SER A 18 21.87 53.43 5.58
N ALA A 19 22.73 53.96 6.45
CA ALA A 19 24.01 53.38 6.82
C ALA A 19 23.90 51.89 7.25
N TRP A 20 24.43 51.00 6.43
CA TRP A 20 24.71 49.59 6.74
C TRP A 20 26.21 49.36 6.56
N ALA A 21 26.79 48.48 7.39
CA ALA A 21 28.20 48.13 7.39
C ALA A 21 28.70 47.79 5.98
N GLN A 22 29.88 48.29 5.59
CA GLN A 22 30.55 47.82 4.38
C GLN A 22 30.72 46.30 4.51
N HIS A 23 30.14 45.52 3.59
CA HIS A 23 30.51 44.12 3.43
C HIS A 23 32.03 44.04 3.27
N GLU A 24 32.67 43.13 4.02
CA GLU A 24 34.05 42.75 3.74
C GLU A 24 34.14 42.25 2.30
N LEU A 25 35.12 42.76 1.54
CA LEU A 25 35.34 42.35 0.16
C LEU A 25 35.96 40.95 0.13
N THR A 26 35.57 40.13 -0.84
CA THR A 26 36.18 38.81 -1.05
C THR A 26 37.61 38.94 -1.60
N LEU A 27 38.43 37.88 -1.51
CA LEU A 27 39.77 37.86 -2.10
C LEU A 27 39.74 38.25 -3.59
N VAL A 28 38.81 37.70 -4.36
CA VAL A 28 38.66 38.02 -5.79
C VAL A 28 38.30 39.50 -6.00
N GLN A 29 37.37 40.04 -5.22
CA GLN A 29 36.97 41.45 -5.31
C GLN A 29 38.10 42.41 -4.90
N ILE A 30 38.91 42.04 -3.90
CA ILE A 30 40.10 42.81 -3.50
C ILE A 30 41.14 42.76 -4.63
N GLY A 31 41.29 41.62 -5.30
CA GLY A 31 42.13 41.45 -6.49
C GLY A 31 41.71 42.39 -7.61
N GLU A 32 40.45 42.35 -8.02
CA GLU A 32 39.88 43.21 -9.07
C GLU A 32 40.05 44.70 -8.74
N LYS A 33 39.73 45.11 -7.51
CA LYS A 33 39.91 46.50 -7.06
C LYS A 33 41.38 46.91 -7.02
N THR A 34 42.28 45.99 -6.73
CA THR A 34 43.73 46.22 -6.77
C THR A 34 44.18 46.53 -8.19
N VAL A 35 43.71 45.75 -9.18
CA VAL A 35 43.97 46.01 -10.60
C VAL A 35 43.38 47.37 -11.01
N GLU A 36 42.10 47.62 -10.73
CA GLU A 36 41.44 48.88 -11.08
C GLU A 36 42.20 50.10 -10.52
N ARG A 37 42.63 50.00 -9.26
CA ARG A 37 43.38 51.06 -8.58
C ARG A 37 44.75 51.29 -9.23
N LEU A 38 45.49 50.22 -9.52
CA LEU A 38 46.83 50.31 -10.09
C LEU A 38 46.80 50.80 -11.54
N GLU A 39 45.84 50.34 -12.35
CA GLU A 39 45.61 50.82 -13.71
C GLU A 39 45.14 52.28 -13.74
N SER A 40 44.30 52.70 -12.79
CA SER A 40 43.91 54.11 -12.64
C SER A 40 45.13 55.01 -12.37
N ILE A 41 46.04 54.59 -11.48
CA ILE A 41 47.27 55.32 -11.18
C ILE A 41 48.24 55.30 -12.37
N LYS A 42 48.34 54.19 -13.09
CA LYS A 42 49.13 54.09 -14.33
C LYS A 42 48.61 55.04 -15.40
N ALA A 43 47.29 55.11 -15.59
CA ALA A 43 46.67 56.05 -16.52
C ALA A 43 46.94 57.52 -16.11
N MET A 44 46.97 57.83 -14.82
CA MET A 44 47.44 59.14 -14.34
C MET A 44 48.90 59.40 -14.74
N ALA A 45 49.77 58.41 -14.55
CA ALA A 45 51.18 58.51 -14.90
C ALA A 45 51.42 58.68 -16.41
N GLU A 46 50.62 58.02 -17.26
CA GLU A 46 50.63 58.16 -18.72
C GLU A 46 50.19 59.55 -19.18
N ARG A 47 49.25 60.18 -18.46
CA ARG A 47 48.85 61.57 -18.68
C ARG A 47 49.84 62.59 -18.11
N GLY A 48 50.88 62.13 -17.41
CA GLY A 48 51.87 62.97 -16.74
C GLY A 48 51.37 63.63 -15.45
N GLU A 49 50.23 63.20 -14.91
CA GLU A 49 49.62 63.76 -13.71
C GLU A 49 50.41 63.34 -12.46
N GLY A 50 50.99 64.31 -11.74
CA GLY A 50 51.76 64.04 -10.52
C GLY A 50 53.09 63.32 -10.75
N VAL A 51 53.51 63.15 -12.01
CA VAL A 51 54.78 62.51 -12.38
C VAL A 51 55.93 63.51 -12.33
N PHE A 52 57.07 63.08 -11.80
CA PHE A 52 58.32 63.84 -11.80
C PHE A 52 59.53 62.91 -11.96
N GLU A 53 60.67 63.46 -12.37
CA GLU A 53 61.92 62.71 -12.50
C GLU A 53 62.84 62.94 -11.30
N ARG A 54 63.49 61.86 -10.84
CA ARG A 54 64.51 61.91 -9.78
C ARG A 54 65.59 60.89 -10.10
N ASN A 55 66.84 61.35 -10.24
CA ASN A 55 68.03 60.51 -10.51
C ASN A 55 67.91 59.60 -11.77
N GLY A 56 67.27 60.10 -12.84
CA GLY A 56 67.07 59.33 -14.07
C GLY A 56 65.95 58.28 -14.00
N GLU A 57 65.18 58.27 -12.92
CA GLU A 57 64.01 57.40 -12.72
C GLU A 57 62.74 58.26 -12.70
N ARG A 58 61.63 57.71 -13.19
CA ARG A 58 60.31 58.36 -13.14
C ARG A 58 59.59 57.98 -11.86
N TRP A 59 58.95 58.95 -11.24
CA TRP A 59 58.22 58.83 -9.98
C TRP A 59 56.84 59.47 -10.11
N ILE A 60 55.87 59.02 -9.33
CA ILE A 60 54.55 59.64 -9.19
C ILE A 60 54.27 59.92 -7.71
N ARG A 61 53.73 61.10 -7.39
CA ARG A 61 53.22 61.39 -6.05
C ARG A 61 51.74 61.03 -5.96
N TYR A 62 51.41 60.03 -5.17
CA TYR A 62 50.04 59.57 -4.93
C TYR A 62 49.73 59.58 -3.43
N LYS A 63 48.65 60.28 -3.03
CA LYS A 63 48.24 60.49 -1.63
C LYS A 63 49.38 60.85 -0.65
N GLY A 64 50.30 61.70 -1.10
CA GLY A 64 51.42 62.19 -0.27
C GLY A 64 52.66 61.29 -0.26
N THR A 65 52.62 60.09 -0.84
CA THR A 65 53.76 59.17 -0.97
C THR A 65 54.32 59.21 -2.40
N ASP A 66 55.65 59.14 -2.52
CA ASP A 66 56.35 59.05 -3.81
C ASP A 66 56.61 57.60 -4.17
N TYR A 67 56.05 57.15 -5.28
CA TYR A 67 56.27 55.80 -5.83
C TYR A 67 57.11 55.89 -7.08
N ARG A 68 58.04 54.95 -7.23
CA ARG A 68 58.80 54.81 -8.47
C ARG A 68 57.89 54.18 -9.53
N LEU A 69 58.08 54.55 -10.79
CA LEU A 69 57.36 53.97 -11.92
C LEU A 69 58.26 53.02 -12.71
N SER A 70 57.67 51.94 -13.22
CA SER A 70 58.30 51.05 -14.19
C SER A 70 58.53 51.74 -15.53
N TYR A 71 59.22 51.07 -16.46
CA TYR A 71 59.38 51.54 -17.83
C TYR A 71 58.04 51.62 -18.61
N LYS A 72 56.99 50.94 -18.13
CA LYS A 72 55.62 51.00 -18.66
C LYS A 72 54.65 51.81 -17.78
N ASN A 73 55.16 52.61 -16.84
CA ASN A 73 54.36 53.41 -15.89
C ASN A 73 53.61 52.63 -14.81
N ASP A 74 53.93 51.35 -14.57
CA ASP A 74 53.36 50.59 -13.46
C ASP A 74 53.98 51.04 -12.12
N LEU A 75 53.19 51.09 -11.07
CA LEU A 75 53.62 51.54 -9.75
C LEU A 75 54.60 50.56 -9.10
N GLN A 76 55.76 51.00 -8.65
CA GLN A 76 56.69 50.18 -7.86
C GLN A 76 56.61 50.55 -6.39
N PHE A 77 56.41 49.55 -5.54
CA PHE A 77 56.28 49.71 -4.10
C PHE A 77 57.64 49.70 -3.39
N PRO A 78 57.78 50.47 -2.30
CA PRO A 78 59.02 50.50 -1.53
C PRO A 78 59.24 49.19 -0.78
N PHE A 79 60.51 48.88 -0.47
CA PHE A 79 60.87 47.70 0.29
C PHE A 79 60.17 47.66 1.67
N LEU A 80 59.49 46.55 1.96
CA LEU A 80 58.84 46.28 3.23
C LEU A 80 59.65 45.22 4.01
N PRO A 81 60.32 45.56 5.12
CA PRO A 81 61.10 44.60 5.89
C PRO A 81 60.21 43.56 6.59
N TYR A 82 60.64 42.29 6.58
CA TYR A 82 59.92 41.18 7.20
C TYR A 82 59.82 41.39 8.72
N GLN A 83 58.59 41.45 9.25
CA GLN A 83 58.21 41.79 10.64
C GLN A 83 58.46 43.26 11.07
N GLY A 84 57.37 44.03 11.20
CA GLY A 84 57.38 45.38 11.77
C GLY A 84 57.67 46.52 10.79
N GLY A 85 57.64 46.26 9.48
CA GLY A 85 57.71 47.29 8.45
C GLY A 85 56.45 48.16 8.38
N ASP A 86 56.63 49.45 8.07
CA ASP A 86 55.53 50.38 7.81
C ASP A 86 54.91 50.10 6.43
N ASP A 87 53.75 49.43 6.41
CA ASP A 87 52.99 49.12 5.19
C ASP A 87 52.08 50.27 4.72
N THR A 88 52.16 51.45 5.36
CA THR A 88 51.41 52.67 4.96
C THR A 88 51.54 52.98 3.47
N PRO A 89 52.72 52.86 2.81
CA PRO A 89 52.82 53.04 1.36
C PRO A 89 51.98 52.04 0.54
N TYR A 90 51.78 50.81 1.01
CA TYR A 90 50.94 49.82 0.34
C TYR A 90 49.46 50.16 0.54
N ARG A 91 49.06 50.43 1.79
CA ARG A 91 47.68 50.76 2.16
C ARG A 91 47.19 52.12 1.66
N ASN A 92 48.08 53.06 1.36
CA ASN A 92 47.72 54.31 0.68
C ASN A 92 47.15 54.04 -0.73
N VAL A 93 47.68 53.01 -1.40
CA VAL A 93 47.23 52.57 -2.72
C VAL A 93 46.06 51.62 -2.55
N ILE A 94 46.20 50.58 -1.74
CA ILE A 94 45.18 49.56 -1.46
C ILE A 94 44.47 49.92 -0.16
N ASP A 95 43.64 50.96 -0.20
CA ASP A 95 42.97 51.56 0.97
C ASP A 95 41.64 50.89 1.36
N PHE A 96 41.37 49.74 0.75
CA PHE A 96 40.15 48.96 0.93
C PHE A 96 40.40 47.62 1.62
N VAL A 97 41.58 47.44 2.24
CA VAL A 97 41.91 46.28 3.10
C VAL A 97 42.44 46.75 4.46
N ASP A 98 42.11 46.00 5.51
CA ASP A 98 42.50 46.30 6.90
C ASP A 98 43.64 45.39 7.40
N GLN A 99 43.87 45.39 8.72
CA GLN A 99 44.97 44.65 9.34
C GLN A 99 44.81 43.12 9.30
N SER A 100 43.64 42.59 8.89
CA SER A 100 43.45 41.16 8.62
C SER A 100 44.20 40.69 7.36
N TRP A 101 44.68 41.63 6.53
CA TRP A 101 45.46 41.37 5.33
C TRP A 101 46.94 41.71 5.51
N GLU A 102 47.82 40.90 4.93
CA GLU A 102 49.28 41.05 4.98
C GLU A 102 49.87 41.22 3.58
N PHE A 103 50.78 42.19 3.44
CA PHE A 103 51.57 42.40 2.23
C PHE A 103 52.93 41.73 2.36
N MET A 104 53.28 40.87 1.40
CA MET A 104 54.61 40.31 1.21
C MET A 104 55.24 40.94 -0.02
N MET A 105 56.31 41.70 0.15
CA MET A 105 57.00 42.36 -0.96
C MET A 105 57.69 41.35 -1.88
N TYR A 106 57.52 41.51 -3.18
CA TYR A 106 58.16 40.68 -4.20
C TYR A 106 58.39 41.48 -5.49
N ASP A 107 59.63 41.52 -6.00
CA ASP A 107 59.99 42.11 -7.30
C ASP A 107 59.49 43.55 -7.58
N GLY A 108 59.43 44.38 -6.53
CA GLY A 108 58.93 45.76 -6.63
C GLY A 108 57.40 45.88 -6.64
N GLY A 109 56.69 44.76 -6.54
CA GLY A 109 55.27 44.66 -6.26
C GLY A 109 55.02 43.94 -4.92
N PHE A 110 53.96 43.13 -4.86
CA PHE A 110 53.58 42.38 -3.66
C PHE A 110 52.70 41.16 -3.93
N TYR A 111 52.73 40.24 -2.99
CA TYR A 111 51.62 39.33 -2.69
C TYR A 111 50.80 39.91 -1.54
N LEU A 112 49.48 39.91 -1.65
CA LEU A 112 48.54 40.34 -0.63
C LEU A 112 47.67 39.14 -0.27
N MET A 113 47.68 38.77 1.01
CA MET A 113 46.99 37.56 1.48
C MET A 113 46.29 37.81 2.82
N SER A 114 45.22 37.06 3.06
CA SER A 114 44.53 37.07 4.34
C SER A 114 45.39 36.37 5.40
N ARG A 115 45.42 36.89 6.61
CA ARG A 115 46.08 36.22 7.74
C ARG A 115 45.33 34.99 8.25
N GLU A 116 44.06 34.86 7.89
CA GLU A 116 43.19 33.76 8.34
C GLU A 116 43.30 32.54 7.42
N PHE A 117 43.30 32.75 6.11
CA PHE A 117 43.22 31.67 5.11
C PHE A 117 44.24 31.80 3.97
N GLY A 118 45.08 32.84 3.98
CA GLY A 118 46.09 33.05 2.95
C GLY A 118 47.22 32.03 3.05
N VAL A 119 47.50 31.38 1.93
CA VAL A 119 48.60 30.41 1.79
C VAL A 119 49.40 30.80 0.56
N TYR A 120 50.73 30.67 0.63
CA TYR A 120 51.62 30.80 -0.52
C TYR A 120 52.55 29.59 -0.52
N GLU A 121 52.45 28.75 -1.55
CA GLU A 121 53.29 27.59 -1.75
C GLU A 121 54.45 27.88 -2.72
N SER A 122 55.52 27.09 -2.61
CA SER A 122 56.75 27.32 -3.38
C SER A 122 56.61 27.13 -4.90
N ASP A 123 55.50 26.54 -5.35
CA ASP A 123 55.15 26.30 -6.75
C ASP A 123 54.18 27.34 -7.32
N GLU A 124 54.04 28.49 -6.65
CA GLU A 124 53.13 29.60 -7.03
C GLU A 124 51.62 29.26 -6.93
N GLN A 125 51.26 28.18 -6.22
CA GLN A 125 49.88 27.91 -5.82
C GLN A 125 49.57 28.54 -4.45
N GLY A 126 48.30 28.77 -4.15
CA GLY A 126 47.88 29.30 -2.86
C GLY A 126 46.58 30.11 -2.89
N CYS A 127 46.50 31.09 -2.00
CA CYS A 127 45.36 31.99 -1.81
C CYS A 127 45.85 33.42 -1.56
N PHE A 128 46.11 34.16 -2.65
CA PHE A 128 46.72 35.49 -2.60
C PHE A 128 46.40 36.32 -3.85
N ILE A 129 46.58 37.63 -3.73
CA ILE A 129 46.59 38.58 -4.84
C ILE A 129 48.04 38.93 -5.14
N GLU A 130 48.46 38.77 -6.36
CA GLU A 130 49.78 39.12 -6.85
C GLU A 130 49.71 40.33 -7.76
N TYR A 131 50.57 41.30 -7.45
CA TYR A 131 50.90 42.37 -8.34
C TYR A 131 52.41 42.42 -8.51
N ILE A 132 52.87 42.36 -9.76
CA ILE A 132 54.27 42.60 -10.07
C ILE A 132 54.38 43.61 -11.22
N PRO A 133 55.01 44.79 -11.01
CA PRO A 133 55.16 45.80 -12.05
C PRO A 133 56.03 45.28 -13.20
N ALA A 134 55.83 45.83 -14.41
CA ALA A 134 56.69 45.51 -15.54
C ALA A 134 58.15 45.83 -15.21
N SER A 135 59.05 44.95 -15.62
CA SER A 135 60.49 45.12 -15.37
C SER A 135 61.30 44.70 -16.59
N HIS A 136 62.54 45.19 -16.66
CA HIS A 136 63.45 44.83 -17.73
C HIS A 136 64.88 44.71 -17.19
N GLY A 137 65.70 43.88 -17.86
CA GLY A 137 67.13 43.79 -17.61
C GLY A 137 67.88 45.05 -18.08
N SER A 138 69.22 45.00 -18.10
CA SER A 138 70.00 46.12 -18.64
C SER A 138 69.72 46.34 -20.13
N LYS A 139 69.83 47.59 -20.59
CA LYS A 139 69.63 47.96 -21.99
C LYS A 139 70.85 47.54 -22.82
N ARG A 140 70.62 46.83 -23.92
CA ARG A 140 71.63 46.46 -24.92
C ARG A 140 71.98 47.67 -25.78
N ALA A 141 73.10 47.58 -26.49
CA ALA A 141 73.58 48.65 -27.38
C ALA A 141 72.63 48.97 -28.54
N ASP A 142 71.75 48.03 -28.92
CA ASP A 142 70.72 48.21 -29.96
C ASP A 142 69.42 48.84 -29.44
N GLY A 143 69.33 49.15 -28.14
CA GLY A 143 68.16 49.74 -27.51
C GLY A 143 67.14 48.74 -26.94
N SER A 144 67.29 47.43 -27.20
CA SER A 144 66.48 46.36 -26.58
C SER A 144 66.97 46.03 -25.16
N TYR A 145 66.16 45.36 -24.34
CA TYR A 145 66.56 44.95 -22.99
C TYR A 145 67.01 43.48 -22.94
N ILE A 146 67.90 43.12 -21.99
CA ILE A 146 68.43 41.74 -21.84
C ILE A 146 67.29 40.72 -21.64
N TRP A 147 66.27 41.12 -20.90
CA TRP A 147 64.98 40.46 -20.75
C TRP A 147 63.94 41.53 -20.46
N GLU A 148 62.67 41.25 -20.74
CA GLU A 148 61.54 42.11 -20.40
C GLU A 148 60.44 41.22 -19.81
N ARG A 149 59.79 41.71 -18.76
CA ARG A 149 58.57 41.12 -18.19
C ARG A 149 57.48 42.19 -18.23
N ASP A 150 56.28 41.78 -18.63
CA ASP A 150 55.12 42.65 -18.52
C ASP A 150 54.62 42.75 -17.07
N VAL A 151 53.65 43.60 -16.83
CA VAL A 151 52.94 43.64 -15.53
C VAL A 151 52.19 42.32 -15.31
N ILE A 152 52.20 41.83 -14.07
CA ILE A 152 51.44 40.65 -13.65
C ILE A 152 50.36 41.13 -12.67
N TYR A 153 49.12 40.76 -12.99
CA TYR A 153 47.97 40.80 -12.10
C TYR A 153 47.42 39.38 -12.01
N ARG A 154 47.49 38.75 -10.83
CA ARG A 154 46.96 37.41 -10.62
C ARG A 154 46.22 37.37 -9.28
N THR A 155 45.08 36.70 -9.24
CA THR A 155 44.41 36.34 -7.99
C THR A 155 44.31 34.83 -7.95
N GLU A 156 45.07 34.22 -7.05
CA GLU A 156 45.19 32.77 -6.92
C GLU A 156 44.23 32.28 -5.83
N THR A 157 43.50 31.21 -6.12
CA THR A 157 42.45 30.64 -5.25
C THR A 157 42.50 29.11 -5.16
N ASN A 158 43.53 28.49 -5.74
CA ASN A 158 43.65 27.03 -5.83
C ASN A 158 43.80 26.34 -4.46
N ASP A 159 44.34 27.02 -3.45
CA ASP A 159 44.48 26.48 -2.10
C ASP A 159 44.29 27.58 -1.04
N CYS A 160 43.03 27.78 -0.63
CA CYS A 160 42.60 28.66 0.46
C CYS A 160 42.32 27.88 1.76
N GLY A 161 43.02 26.75 1.97
CA GLY A 161 42.82 25.88 3.11
C GLY A 161 41.46 25.18 3.08
N ALA A 162 40.61 25.41 4.09
CA ALA A 162 39.27 24.81 4.16
C ALA A 162 38.22 25.53 3.30
N LEU A 163 38.55 26.72 2.77
CA LEU A 163 37.63 27.50 1.94
C LEU A 163 37.78 27.08 0.48
N VAL A 164 36.66 26.73 -0.12
CA VAL A 164 36.55 26.41 -1.54
C VAL A 164 35.75 27.53 -2.21
N LYS A 165 36.11 27.89 -3.44
CA LYS A 165 35.33 28.85 -4.22
C LYS A 165 33.85 28.42 -4.27
N PRO A 166 32.88 29.28 -3.91
CA PRO A 166 31.47 28.92 -4.00
C PRO A 166 31.04 28.60 -5.42
N GLU A 167 30.19 27.59 -5.58
CA GLU A 167 29.58 27.23 -6.86
C GLU A 167 28.10 26.89 -6.66
N ILE A 168 27.21 27.43 -7.49
CA ILE A 168 25.82 26.94 -7.56
C ILE A 168 25.59 26.35 -8.94
N ARG A 169 25.54 25.01 -8.99
CA ARG A 169 25.40 24.24 -10.24
C ARG A 169 23.98 24.28 -10.77
N SER A 170 22.98 24.26 -9.88
CA SER A 170 21.57 24.32 -10.26
C SER A 170 20.72 24.99 -9.19
N LEU A 171 19.58 25.56 -9.59
CA LEU A 171 18.51 26.02 -8.72
C LEU A 171 17.19 25.58 -9.36
N THR A 172 16.33 24.91 -8.60
CA THR A 172 15.09 24.30 -9.11
C THR A 172 13.92 24.60 -8.18
N VAL A 173 12.73 24.79 -8.75
CA VAL A 173 11.48 24.82 -8.00
C VAL A 173 11.07 23.37 -7.77
N SER A 174 11.12 22.91 -6.52
CA SER A 174 10.83 21.51 -6.18
C SER A 174 9.36 21.25 -5.90
N SER A 175 8.62 22.25 -5.41
CA SER A 175 7.17 22.19 -5.27
C SER A 175 6.54 23.58 -5.28
N LEU A 176 5.26 23.65 -5.62
CA LEU A 176 4.53 24.89 -5.82
C LEU A 176 3.05 24.71 -5.46
N SER A 177 2.51 25.66 -4.70
CA SER A 177 1.09 25.81 -4.42
C SER A 177 0.60 27.20 -4.82
N ASP A 178 -0.63 27.53 -4.42
CA ASP A 178 -1.24 28.84 -4.58
C ASP A 178 -0.66 29.89 -3.61
N VAL A 179 -0.19 29.45 -2.44
CA VAL A 179 0.34 30.34 -1.38
C VAL A 179 1.77 30.03 -0.96
N GLY A 180 2.49 29.15 -1.66
CA GLY A 180 3.86 28.81 -1.29
C GLY A 180 4.63 28.06 -2.37
N VAL A 181 5.94 27.95 -2.15
CA VAL A 181 6.90 27.38 -3.09
C VAL A 181 8.10 26.83 -2.34
N SER A 182 8.71 25.76 -2.84
CA SER A 182 9.97 25.23 -2.31
C SER A 182 11.05 25.14 -3.38
N PHE A 183 12.29 25.25 -2.95
CA PHE A 183 13.47 25.30 -3.80
C PHE A 183 14.55 24.34 -3.34
N ASP A 184 15.20 23.72 -4.32
CA ASP A 184 16.37 22.87 -4.16
C ASP A 184 17.50 23.31 -5.09
N TRP A 185 18.75 23.17 -4.63
CA TRP A 185 19.93 23.54 -5.40
C TRP A 185 21.13 22.62 -5.10
N LEU A 186 22.11 22.63 -6.00
CA LEU A 186 23.35 21.86 -5.89
C LEU A 186 24.58 22.78 -5.92
N GLY A 187 25.63 22.41 -5.17
CA GLY A 187 26.94 23.08 -5.20
C GLY A 187 27.31 23.89 -3.95
N GLN A 188 26.41 24.01 -2.97
CA GLN A 188 26.67 24.73 -1.72
C GLN A 188 27.75 24.03 -0.87
N ASN A 189 28.78 24.77 -0.47
CA ASN A 189 29.74 24.34 0.55
C ASN A 189 29.23 24.72 1.96
N GLU A 190 29.69 24.00 2.98
CA GLU A 190 29.27 24.26 4.37
C GLU A 190 29.65 25.65 4.90
N THR A 191 30.73 26.24 4.38
CA THR A 191 31.24 27.56 4.77
C THR A 191 30.63 28.72 3.99
N ASP A 192 29.77 28.43 3.00
CA ASP A 192 29.17 29.45 2.16
C ASP A 192 28.04 30.19 2.89
N SER A 193 28.05 31.52 2.81
CA SER A 193 26.90 32.35 3.16
C SER A 193 25.95 32.42 1.97
N VAL A 194 24.84 31.69 2.08
CA VAL A 194 23.82 31.62 1.03
C VAL A 194 22.63 32.50 1.39
N THR A 195 22.26 33.40 0.49
CA THR A 195 21.07 34.25 0.60
C THR A 195 20.08 33.92 -0.50
N LEU A 196 18.80 33.82 -0.15
CA LEU A 196 17.69 33.69 -1.08
C LEU A 196 16.79 34.93 -1.00
N THR A 197 16.53 35.56 -2.15
CA THR A 197 15.66 36.73 -2.26
C THR A 197 14.46 36.39 -3.14
N VAL A 198 13.24 36.65 -2.66
CA VAL A 198 11.98 36.48 -3.40
C VAL A 198 11.42 37.86 -3.73
N THR A 199 11.15 38.13 -5.00
CA THR A 199 10.60 39.40 -5.49
C THR A 199 9.29 39.16 -6.21
N ASN A 200 8.23 39.85 -5.79
CA ASN A 200 6.99 39.89 -6.53
C ASN A 200 7.16 40.76 -7.78
N LEU A 201 6.93 40.19 -8.97
CA LEU A 201 7.12 40.94 -10.22
C LEU A 201 5.98 41.89 -10.54
N SER A 202 4.82 41.73 -9.89
CA SER A 202 3.70 42.67 -10.01
C SER A 202 3.80 43.82 -9.00
N ASP A 203 4.57 43.64 -7.93
CA ASP A 203 4.83 44.64 -6.89
C ASP A 203 6.28 44.53 -6.43
N HIS A 204 7.19 45.21 -7.14
CA HIS A 204 8.63 45.18 -6.83
C HIS A 204 9.00 45.74 -5.44
N SER A 205 8.03 46.23 -4.64
CA SER A 205 8.25 46.57 -3.23
C SER A 205 8.05 45.38 -2.28
N ASP A 206 7.35 44.32 -2.70
CA ASP A 206 7.20 43.06 -1.99
C ASP A 206 8.42 42.16 -2.27
N VAL A 207 9.49 42.43 -1.52
CA VAL A 207 10.75 41.69 -1.54
C VAL A 207 11.01 41.06 -0.18
N ARG A 208 11.27 39.75 -0.17
CA ARG A 208 11.63 38.99 1.03
C ARG A 208 13.03 38.44 0.89
N ARG A 209 13.85 38.62 1.92
CA ARG A 209 15.25 38.16 1.94
C ARG A 209 15.45 37.19 3.10
N TYR A 210 16.10 36.07 2.80
CA TYR A 210 16.46 35.02 3.73
C TYR A 210 17.97 34.81 3.67
N ASP A 211 18.65 34.87 4.81
CA ASP A 211 20.09 34.68 4.93
C ASP A 211 20.40 33.31 5.58
N HIS A 212 21.58 32.77 5.32
CA HIS A 212 22.04 31.45 5.81
C HIS A 212 21.11 30.28 5.44
N VAL A 213 20.59 30.30 4.21
CA VAL A 213 19.66 29.25 3.74
C VAL A 213 20.40 27.97 3.32
N SER A 214 19.68 26.85 3.33
CA SER A 214 20.17 25.56 2.83
C SER A 214 19.15 24.91 1.90
N ALA A 215 19.60 24.02 1.01
CA ALA A 215 18.73 23.38 0.02
C ALA A 215 17.51 22.69 0.67
N GLY A 216 16.37 22.70 -0.03
CA GLY A 216 15.08 22.26 0.49
C GLY A 216 14.32 23.36 1.20
N PHE A 217 14.48 24.63 0.78
CA PHE A 217 13.95 25.81 1.47
C PHE A 217 12.53 26.14 0.98
N PHE A 218 11.60 26.38 1.91
CA PHE A 218 10.20 26.73 1.62
C PHE A 218 9.90 28.20 1.93
N VAL A 219 9.15 28.83 1.04
CA VAL A 219 8.62 30.19 1.22
C VAL A 219 7.10 30.13 1.14
N GLY A 220 6.44 30.45 2.24
CA GLY A 220 4.97 30.53 2.35
C GLY A 220 4.42 31.96 2.29
N GLY A 221 3.09 32.09 2.38
CA GLY A 221 2.40 33.38 2.42
C GLY A 221 2.52 34.18 1.11
N LEU A 222 2.67 33.50 -0.02
CA LEU A 222 2.61 34.11 -1.35
C LEU A 222 1.16 34.32 -1.77
N LYS A 223 0.95 35.15 -2.80
CA LYS A 223 -0.38 35.40 -3.38
C LYS A 223 -0.65 34.38 -4.49
N PRO A 224 -1.87 33.86 -4.63
CA PRO A 224 -2.27 33.03 -5.78
C PRO A 224 -2.10 33.76 -7.11
N GLU A 225 -1.90 32.98 -8.18
CA GLU A 225 -1.79 33.46 -9.58
C GLU A 225 -0.84 34.65 -9.79
N THR A 226 0.23 34.71 -8.99
CA THR A 226 1.16 35.84 -8.96
C THR A 226 2.55 35.40 -9.39
N GLN A 227 3.20 36.20 -10.24
CA GLN A 227 4.53 35.92 -10.74
C GLN A 227 5.61 36.42 -9.77
N TYR A 228 6.57 35.56 -9.46
CA TYR A 228 7.70 35.85 -8.58
C TYR A 228 9.03 35.54 -9.27
N GLU A 229 10.09 36.21 -8.83
CA GLU A 229 11.48 35.94 -9.16
C GLU A 229 12.26 35.61 -7.90
N ILE A 230 13.04 34.54 -7.94
CA ILE A 230 13.98 34.14 -6.90
C ILE A 230 15.39 34.42 -7.38
N ALA A 231 16.21 35.02 -6.53
CA ALA A 231 17.65 35.10 -6.70
C ALA A 231 18.36 34.38 -5.54
N LEU A 232 19.16 33.36 -5.86
CA LEU A 232 20.03 32.66 -4.92
C LEU A 232 21.46 33.14 -5.13
N SER A 233 22.08 33.68 -4.08
CA SER A 233 23.47 34.11 -4.07
C SER A 233 24.24 33.29 -3.04
N SER A 234 25.42 32.79 -3.40
CA SER A 234 26.33 32.08 -2.49
C SER A 234 27.67 32.78 -2.48
N CYS A 235 28.14 33.19 -1.31
CA CYS A 235 29.41 33.91 -1.14
C CYS A 235 30.17 33.38 0.07
N ASN A 236 31.49 33.36 -0.01
CA ASN A 236 32.35 33.21 1.15
C ASN A 236 33.52 34.22 1.08
N GLN A 237 34.51 34.10 1.95
CA GLN A 237 35.63 35.05 2.02
C GLN A 237 36.52 35.03 0.76
N VAL A 238 36.47 33.97 -0.06
CA VAL A 238 37.28 33.81 -1.28
C VAL A 238 36.60 34.49 -2.48
N ASP A 239 35.33 34.15 -2.75
CA ASP A 239 34.59 34.66 -3.91
C ASP A 239 33.06 34.57 -3.70
N CYS A 240 32.28 35.08 -4.67
CA CYS A 240 30.85 34.86 -4.80
C CYS A 240 30.55 34.07 -6.07
N ALA A 241 29.68 33.05 -5.96
CA ALA A 241 29.11 32.40 -7.12
C ALA A 241 28.20 33.38 -7.91
N GLU A 242 28.12 33.20 -9.22
CA GLU A 242 27.14 33.91 -10.04
C GLU A 242 25.72 33.60 -9.53
N PRO A 243 24.91 34.64 -9.19
CA PRO A 243 23.57 34.40 -8.66
C PRO A 243 22.71 33.61 -9.65
N LYS A 244 22.03 32.57 -9.16
CA LYS A 244 21.05 31.83 -9.97
C LYS A 244 19.66 32.41 -9.77
N VAL A 245 18.97 32.64 -10.87
CA VAL A 245 17.64 33.25 -10.88
C VAL A 245 16.63 32.30 -11.49
N VAL A 246 15.48 32.13 -10.83
CA VAL A 246 14.35 31.34 -11.34
C VAL A 246 13.06 32.15 -11.18
N ARG A 247 12.20 32.09 -12.21
CA ARG A 247 10.86 32.70 -12.19
C ARG A 247 9.80 31.62 -12.13
N PHE A 248 8.73 31.88 -11.40
CA PHE A 248 7.58 30.99 -11.29
C PHE A 248 6.30 31.79 -11.09
N THR A 249 5.15 31.15 -11.31
CA THR A 249 3.82 31.72 -11.04
C THR A 249 3.10 30.79 -10.10
N THR A 250 2.60 31.29 -8.97
CA THR A 250 1.80 30.50 -8.02
C THR A 250 0.50 30.01 -8.65
N GLN A 251 -0.06 28.94 -8.10
CA GLN A 251 -1.26 28.29 -8.64
C GLN A 251 -2.54 29.08 -8.35
N GLU A 252 -3.65 28.70 -9.00
CA GLU A 252 -5.00 29.22 -8.70
C GLU A 252 -5.36 29.02 -7.23
N ALA A 253 -6.08 29.99 -6.65
CA ALA A 253 -6.46 30.01 -5.24
C ALA A 253 -7.21 28.75 -4.80
N ARG A 254 -6.83 28.22 -3.64
CA ARG A 254 -7.40 27.00 -3.04
C ARG A 254 -7.87 27.27 -1.63
N VAL A 255 -8.70 26.36 -1.13
CA VAL A 255 -9.19 26.37 0.26
C VAL A 255 -8.55 25.23 1.02
N GLY A 256 -7.95 25.51 2.18
CA GLY A 256 -7.43 24.48 3.07
C GLY A 256 -8.54 23.92 3.96
N PHE A 257 -8.71 22.61 3.95
CA PHE A 257 -9.71 21.92 4.76
C PHE A 257 -9.42 22.03 6.25
N ALA A 258 -8.15 21.82 6.64
CA ALA A 258 -7.71 21.76 8.03
C ALA A 258 -7.17 23.09 8.57
N ASP A 259 -7.11 24.16 7.77
CA ASP A 259 -6.49 25.43 8.17
C ASP A 259 -7.23 26.15 9.31
N GLU A 260 -8.52 25.88 9.45
CA GLU A 260 -9.37 26.45 10.51
C GLU A 260 -9.56 25.50 11.70
N ILE A 261 -8.99 24.29 11.63
CA ILE A 261 -9.04 23.34 12.74
C ILE A 261 -8.00 23.77 13.78
N PRO A 262 -8.37 23.90 15.06
CA PRO A 262 -7.40 24.20 16.11
C PRO A 262 -6.27 23.17 16.15
N THR A 263 -5.03 23.66 16.23
CA THR A 263 -3.83 22.81 16.27
C THR A 263 -3.40 22.56 17.73
N PRO A 264 -3.74 21.42 18.36
CA PRO A 264 -3.25 21.09 19.69
C PRO A 264 -1.74 20.84 19.65
N ASN A 265 -0.98 21.35 20.63
CA ASN A 265 0.46 21.07 20.70
C ASN A 265 0.70 19.64 21.22
N HIS A 266 1.44 18.84 20.47
CA HIS A 266 1.85 17.48 20.83
C HIS A 266 3.35 17.37 21.16
N LEU A 267 4.12 18.44 20.98
CA LEU A 267 5.57 18.48 21.15
C LEU A 267 5.99 19.13 22.46
N GLN A 268 7.12 18.68 23.00
CA GLN A 268 7.81 19.33 24.11
C GLN A 268 9.03 20.07 23.57
N GLY A 269 9.16 21.37 23.85
CA GLY A 269 10.31 22.18 23.43
C GLY A 269 9.92 23.59 23.02
N SER A 270 10.79 24.24 22.25
CA SER A 270 10.59 25.60 21.73
C SER A 270 9.87 25.64 20.38
N LEU A 271 9.76 24.51 19.68
CA LEU A 271 8.93 24.35 18.49
C LEU A 271 7.60 23.70 18.91
N GLU A 272 6.51 24.46 18.81
CA GLU A 272 5.18 24.00 19.18
C GLU A 272 4.35 23.65 17.94
N GLY A 273 3.59 22.56 18.00
CA GLY A 273 2.68 22.23 16.93
C GLY A 273 1.99 20.89 17.08
N GLY A 274 0.99 20.68 16.23
CA GLY A 274 0.17 19.50 16.20
C GLY A 274 0.76 18.43 15.29
N LEU A 275 0.83 17.22 15.84
CA LEU A 275 1.13 16.01 15.08
C LEU A 275 -0.12 15.21 14.76
N SER A 276 -0.17 14.64 13.56
CA SER A 276 -1.12 13.60 13.16
C SER A 276 -0.38 12.43 12.49
N ILE A 277 -0.80 11.21 12.80
CA ILE A 277 -0.28 9.95 12.27
C ILE A 277 -1.31 9.40 11.28
N THR A 278 -1.16 9.78 10.02
CA THR A 278 -2.15 9.48 8.98
C THR A 278 -1.95 8.07 8.41
N GLN A 279 -2.89 7.17 8.70
CA GLN A 279 -2.92 5.80 8.16
C GLN A 279 -4.22 5.51 7.42
N THR A 280 -5.31 5.27 8.13
CA THR A 280 -6.66 5.24 7.53
C THR A 280 -7.29 6.62 7.53
N HIS A 281 -6.97 7.45 8.54
CA HIS A 281 -7.51 8.79 8.75
C HIS A 281 -6.43 9.78 9.13
N THR A 282 -6.60 11.04 8.77
CA THR A 282 -5.74 12.17 9.17
C THR A 282 -6.05 12.72 10.56
N SER A 283 -7.11 12.24 11.22
CA SER A 283 -7.56 12.73 12.53
C SER A 283 -6.95 11.96 13.71
N VAL A 284 -5.99 11.06 13.45
CA VAL A 284 -5.29 10.27 14.46
C VAL A 284 -4.13 11.06 15.05
N ALA A 285 -4.22 11.42 16.32
CA ALA A 285 -3.15 12.07 17.07
C ALA A 285 -2.21 11.03 17.71
N PRO A 286 -1.01 11.43 18.20
CA PRO A 286 -0.13 10.54 18.94
C PRO A 286 -0.80 9.89 20.16
N LYS A 287 -1.65 10.62 20.90
CA LYS A 287 -2.32 10.16 22.12
C LYS A 287 -3.63 10.91 22.38
N GLY A 288 -4.45 10.39 23.28
CA GLY A 288 -5.72 11.02 23.68
C GLY A 288 -6.84 10.89 22.65
N ASN A 289 -6.68 10.01 21.66
CA ASN A 289 -7.65 9.81 20.57
C ASN A 289 -9.04 9.41 21.10
N GLU A 290 -9.12 8.73 22.25
CA GLU A 290 -10.38 8.39 22.90
C GLU A 290 -11.18 9.58 23.43
N LEU A 291 -10.53 10.73 23.63
CA LEU A 291 -11.13 11.93 24.21
C LEU A 291 -11.72 12.87 23.15
N THR A 292 -11.40 12.66 21.87
CA THR A 292 -11.87 13.48 20.75
C THR A 292 -13.23 13.01 20.25
N GLY A 293 -14.27 13.85 20.34
CA GLY A 293 -15.61 13.54 19.84
C GLY A 293 -16.18 12.23 20.42
N GLN A 294 -16.47 11.25 19.54
CA GLN A 294 -16.88 9.88 19.90
C GLN A 294 -15.70 8.87 20.01
N GLY A 295 -14.47 9.38 19.97
CA GLY A 295 -13.21 8.66 20.04
C GLY A 295 -12.68 8.27 18.65
N HIS A 296 -11.44 8.62 18.32
CA HIS A 296 -10.76 8.24 17.09
C HIS A 296 -9.90 6.99 17.27
N LEU A 297 -9.50 6.30 16.20
CA LEU A 297 -8.60 5.14 16.30
C LEU A 297 -7.21 5.54 16.82
N ASP A 298 -6.51 4.58 17.43
CA ASP A 298 -5.10 4.73 17.82
C ASP A 298 -4.19 4.42 16.61
N ALA A 299 -2.90 4.78 16.66
CA ALA A 299 -1.97 4.45 15.58
C ALA A 299 -1.83 2.92 15.43
N ILE A 300 -1.98 2.39 14.22
CA ILE A 300 -1.91 0.96 13.92
C ILE A 300 -0.44 0.55 13.83
N MET A 301 -0.05 -0.42 14.64
CA MET A 301 1.32 -0.92 14.64
C MET A 301 1.66 -1.62 13.31
N ASN A 302 2.93 -1.56 12.89
CA ASN A 302 3.46 -2.22 11.69
C ASN A 302 2.67 -1.89 10.41
N ARG A 303 2.20 -0.64 10.30
CA ARG A 303 1.54 -0.11 9.11
C ARG A 303 2.17 1.22 8.78
N GLU A 304 2.55 1.42 7.53
CA GLU A 304 3.09 2.70 7.05
C GLU A 304 2.15 3.86 7.39
N ALA A 305 2.70 5.04 7.65
CA ALA A 305 1.94 6.22 7.98
C ALA A 305 2.53 7.45 7.30
N MET A 306 1.71 8.49 7.11
CA MET A 306 2.20 9.84 6.83
C MET A 306 2.13 10.64 8.13
N LEU A 307 3.27 11.09 8.65
CA LEU A 307 3.31 12.05 9.74
C LEU A 307 2.97 13.42 9.17
N LEU A 308 1.98 14.09 9.75
CA LEU A 308 1.69 15.49 9.48
C LEU A 308 2.09 16.33 10.69
N PHE A 309 2.88 17.38 10.46
CA PHE A 309 3.24 18.37 11.47
C PHE A 309 2.67 19.72 11.05
N THR A 310 1.77 20.26 11.87
CA THR A 310 1.24 21.61 11.68
C THR A 310 1.79 22.50 12.78
N PRO A 311 2.64 23.50 12.47
CA PRO A 311 3.17 24.40 13.47
C PRO A 311 2.08 25.30 14.06
N GLN A 312 2.33 25.87 15.23
CA GLN A 312 1.42 26.85 15.83
C GLN A 312 1.33 28.12 14.95
N GLN A 313 0.16 28.76 14.90
CA GLN A 313 -0.05 29.94 14.05
C GLN A 313 0.93 31.08 14.39
N GLY A 314 1.48 31.71 13.35
CA GLY A 314 2.38 32.86 13.47
C GLY A 314 3.87 32.51 13.46
N GLU A 315 4.22 31.23 13.44
CA GLU A 315 5.62 30.80 13.26
C GLU A 315 6.03 30.83 11.79
N GLU A 316 7.09 31.56 11.46
CA GLU A 316 7.73 31.44 10.14
C GLU A 316 8.64 30.21 10.15
N ILE A 317 8.34 29.24 9.29
CA ILE A 317 9.09 28.00 9.14
C ILE A 317 9.36 27.80 7.66
N ASN A 318 10.64 27.69 7.33
CA ASN A 318 11.11 27.51 5.97
C ASN A 318 11.68 26.11 5.74
N GLN A 319 12.09 25.41 6.80
CA GLN A 319 12.53 24.01 6.74
C GLN A 319 12.22 23.33 8.07
N VAL A 320 11.87 22.04 8.02
CA VAL A 320 11.76 21.20 9.21
C VAL A 320 12.57 19.94 8.99
N ARG A 321 13.55 19.70 9.86
CA ARG A 321 14.30 18.46 9.95
C ARG A 321 13.64 17.56 10.98
N ALA A 322 13.38 16.31 10.61
CA ALA A 322 12.90 15.28 11.49
C ALA A 322 14.01 14.26 11.75
N GLU A 323 14.23 13.94 13.01
CA GLU A 323 15.03 12.81 13.46
C GLU A 323 14.08 11.76 14.04
N VAL A 324 14.15 10.56 13.48
CA VAL A 324 13.34 9.41 13.87
C VAL A 324 14.19 8.50 14.73
N PHE A 325 13.68 8.16 15.91
CA PHE A 325 14.33 7.26 16.84
C PHE A 325 13.48 6.03 17.11
N LEU A 326 14.11 4.86 17.21
CA LEU A 326 13.49 3.62 17.67
C LEU A 326 14.23 3.13 18.90
N ASP A 327 13.52 2.97 20.00
CA ASP A 327 14.09 2.51 21.28
C ASP A 327 15.30 3.37 21.74
N GLY A 328 15.26 4.67 21.41
CA GLY A 328 16.30 5.64 21.74
C GLY A 328 17.45 5.73 20.72
N GLU A 329 17.51 4.85 19.72
CA GLU A 329 18.54 4.88 18.67
C GLU A 329 18.07 5.71 17.47
N LEU A 330 18.93 6.61 16.98
CA LEU A 330 18.66 7.40 15.78
C LEU A 330 18.68 6.48 14.56
N VAL A 331 17.52 6.29 13.91
CA VAL A 331 17.42 5.45 12.72
C VAL A 331 17.42 6.26 11.43
N GLN A 332 16.97 7.52 11.47
CA GLN A 332 16.95 8.37 10.28
C GLN A 332 16.94 9.86 10.64
N THR A 333 17.64 10.66 9.82
CA THR A 333 17.51 12.12 9.77
C THR A 333 17.03 12.54 8.38
N ILE A 334 15.96 13.31 8.29
CA ILE A 334 15.30 13.63 7.02
C ILE A 334 14.63 15.01 7.06
N LEU A 335 14.64 15.74 5.94
CA LEU A 335 13.83 16.96 5.80
C LEU A 335 12.37 16.57 5.53
N MET A 336 11.45 17.17 6.28
CA MET A 336 10.02 17.02 6.01
C MET A 336 9.64 17.73 4.72
N LEU A 337 8.67 17.17 4.01
CA LEU A 337 8.09 17.81 2.83
C LEU A 337 7.30 19.06 3.25
N PRO A 338 7.49 20.19 2.55
CA PRO A 338 6.81 21.43 2.88
C PRO A 338 5.31 21.40 2.51
N PRO A 339 4.51 22.37 3.00
CA PRO A 339 3.09 22.45 2.66
C PRO A 339 2.78 22.56 1.16
N SER A 340 3.68 23.14 0.36
CA SER A 340 3.54 23.20 -1.10
C SER A 340 3.77 21.85 -1.80
N ALA A 341 4.38 20.89 -1.11
CA ALA A 341 4.59 19.51 -1.58
C ALA A 341 3.58 18.52 -0.99
N LEU A 342 2.58 19.01 -0.25
CA LEU A 342 1.57 18.17 0.36
C LEU A 342 0.78 17.42 -0.72
N ALA A 343 0.49 16.14 -0.46
CA ALA A 343 -0.27 15.31 -1.40
C ALA A 343 -1.63 15.92 -1.73
N ALA A 344 -2.06 15.78 -2.99
CA ALA A 344 -3.37 16.24 -3.42
C ALA A 344 -4.52 15.37 -2.84
N SER A 345 -5.73 15.90 -2.86
CA SER A 345 -6.96 15.15 -2.58
C SER A 345 -7.39 14.30 -3.79
N ASP A 346 -8.36 13.42 -3.58
CA ASP A 346 -9.06 12.67 -4.62
C ASP A 346 -10.19 13.47 -5.31
N GLN A 347 -10.18 14.81 -5.18
CA GLN A 347 -11.16 15.68 -5.80
C GLN A 347 -11.03 15.61 -7.34
N PRO A 348 -12.13 15.35 -8.08
CA PRO A 348 -12.13 15.37 -9.54
C PRO A 348 -12.03 16.79 -10.11
N GLU A 349 -11.53 16.92 -11.34
CA GLU A 349 -11.61 18.15 -12.10
C GLU A 349 -13.04 18.36 -12.63
N ASN A 350 -13.76 19.32 -12.07
CA ASN A 350 -15.17 19.58 -12.41
C ASN A 350 -15.56 21.06 -12.30
N GLY A 351 -14.59 21.97 -12.27
CA GLY A 351 -14.82 23.43 -12.18
C GLY A 351 -15.37 23.92 -10.83
N ARG A 352 -15.46 23.06 -9.81
CA ARG A 352 -15.79 23.47 -8.44
C ARG A 352 -14.55 23.99 -7.71
N MET A 353 -14.79 24.71 -6.61
CA MET A 353 -13.76 25.19 -5.68
C MET A 353 -12.74 24.09 -5.36
N LYS A 354 -11.45 24.38 -5.48
CA LYS A 354 -10.36 23.44 -5.17
C LYS A 354 -10.06 23.41 -3.68
N VAL A 355 -9.99 22.20 -3.13
CA VAL A 355 -9.73 21.97 -1.71
C VAL A 355 -8.46 21.16 -1.52
N VAL A 356 -7.51 21.71 -0.77
CA VAL A 356 -6.30 21.02 -0.29
C VAL A 356 -6.48 20.63 1.17
N PHE A 357 -5.68 19.68 1.66
CA PHE A 357 -5.78 19.29 3.06
C PHE A 357 -5.42 20.45 3.99
N SER A 358 -4.25 21.09 3.80
CA SER A 358 -3.85 22.28 4.53
C SER A 358 -2.78 23.09 3.79
N HIS A 359 -2.74 24.40 4.03
CA HIS A 359 -1.64 25.28 3.61
C HIS A 359 -0.47 25.34 4.61
N HIS A 360 -0.59 24.68 5.76
CA HIS A 360 0.36 24.79 6.88
C HIS A 360 1.03 23.48 7.28
N ALA A 361 0.46 22.33 6.88
CA ALA A 361 0.96 21.02 7.29
C ALA A 361 2.22 20.59 6.51
N TRP A 362 3.30 20.32 7.24
CA TRP A 362 4.48 19.60 6.77
C TRP A 362 4.21 18.10 6.81
N SER A 363 4.83 17.33 5.93
CA SER A 363 4.58 15.88 5.85
C SER A 363 5.85 15.04 5.79
N LEU A 364 5.82 13.85 6.39
CA LEU A 364 6.91 12.88 6.39
C LEU A 364 6.38 11.45 6.32
N PRO A 365 6.70 10.68 5.26
CA PRO A 365 6.40 9.26 5.23
C PRO A 365 7.17 8.48 6.31
N LEU A 366 6.45 7.77 7.17
CA LEU A 366 6.98 6.86 8.17
C LEU A 366 6.86 5.41 7.67
N GLN A 367 7.98 4.69 7.68
CA GLN A 367 8.02 3.30 7.25
C GLN A 367 7.25 2.42 8.24
N TRP A 368 6.62 1.35 7.72
CA TRP A 368 5.81 0.45 8.53
C TRP A 368 6.59 -0.16 9.71
N GLY A 369 7.87 -0.51 9.51
CA GLY A 369 8.73 -1.09 10.56
C GLY A 369 9.11 -0.13 11.68
N TRP A 370 8.94 1.19 11.46
CA TRP A 370 9.12 2.22 12.50
C TRP A 370 7.87 2.40 13.36
N MET A 371 6.69 2.06 12.83
CA MET A 371 5.39 2.29 13.47
C MET A 371 5.11 1.26 14.56
N LYS A 372 5.84 1.34 15.67
CA LYS A 372 5.72 0.44 16.82
C LYS A 372 6.08 1.15 18.14
N PRO A 373 5.66 0.62 19.30
CA PRO A 373 6.10 1.12 20.60
C PRO A 373 7.63 1.20 20.66
N GLY A 374 8.15 2.32 21.16
CA GLY A 374 9.58 2.66 21.08
C GLY A 374 9.89 3.80 20.11
N LEU A 375 8.98 4.12 19.18
CA LEU A 375 9.10 5.26 18.29
C LEU A 375 9.05 6.60 19.05
N SER A 376 10.00 7.48 18.73
CA SER A 376 10.03 8.88 19.15
C SER A 376 10.59 9.78 18.05
N LEU A 377 10.26 11.07 18.11
CA LEU A 377 10.59 12.04 17.07
C LEU A 377 11.22 13.29 17.68
N ARG A 378 12.21 13.86 17.00
CA ARG A 378 12.69 15.22 17.26
C ARG A 378 12.58 16.03 15.98
N LEU A 379 11.86 17.15 16.06
CA LEU A 379 11.71 18.09 14.96
C LEU A 379 12.54 19.33 15.26
N THR A 380 13.29 19.81 14.28
CA THR A 380 14.09 21.03 14.37
C THR A 380 13.82 21.89 13.15
N ASP A 381 13.47 23.16 13.35
CA ASP A 381 13.24 24.09 12.25
C ASP A 381 14.53 24.80 11.79
N ASN A 382 14.42 25.65 10.76
CA ASN A 382 15.55 26.45 10.26
C ASN A 382 16.05 27.52 11.24
N LEU A 383 15.33 27.83 12.32
CA LEU A 383 15.74 28.77 13.37
C LEU A 383 16.37 28.07 14.57
N GLY A 384 16.51 26.74 14.54
CA GLY A 384 17.06 25.94 15.62
C GLY A 384 16.09 25.71 16.78
N ARG A 385 14.79 26.00 16.61
CA ARG A 385 13.75 25.60 17.57
C ARG A 385 13.56 24.10 17.51
N GLU A 386 13.38 23.48 18.67
CA GLU A 386 13.28 22.03 18.80
C GLU A 386 11.95 21.63 19.42
N GLY A 387 11.30 20.61 18.87
CA GLY A 387 10.09 20.00 19.39
C GLY A 387 10.22 18.49 19.43
N VAL A 388 10.05 17.89 20.61
CA VAL A 388 10.27 16.47 20.86
C VAL A 388 8.95 15.77 21.17
N LEU A 389 8.70 14.66 20.48
CA LEU A 389 7.71 13.66 20.86
C LEU A 389 8.45 12.48 21.51
N SER A 390 8.45 12.41 22.83
CA SER A 390 9.22 11.43 23.60
C SER A 390 8.74 9.99 23.41
N GLN A 391 9.64 9.03 23.69
CA GLN A 391 9.31 7.60 23.65
C GLN A 391 8.16 7.29 24.62
N GLY A 392 7.17 6.53 24.13
CA GLY A 392 5.98 6.15 24.91
C GLY A 392 4.82 7.15 24.86
N GLU A 393 5.00 8.30 24.20
CA GLU A 393 3.93 9.29 24.00
C GLU A 393 2.98 8.95 22.84
N ILE A 394 3.34 7.97 22.00
CA ILE A 394 2.45 7.44 20.95
C ILE A 394 1.70 6.23 21.51
N GLN A 395 0.38 6.31 21.51
CA GLN A 395 -0.51 5.19 21.82
C GLN A 395 -0.78 4.40 20.54
N PHE A 396 -0.36 3.14 20.54
CA PHE A 396 -0.61 2.21 19.45
C PHE A 396 -1.82 1.31 19.74
N GLY A 397 -2.56 0.99 18.69
CA GLY A 397 -3.31 -0.25 18.57
C GLY A 397 -2.38 -1.38 18.11
N GLY A 398 -2.87 -2.62 18.16
CA GLY A 398 -2.09 -3.76 17.68
C GLY A 398 -1.76 -3.68 16.19
N ALA A 399 -1.09 -4.72 15.70
CA ALA A 399 -0.87 -4.97 14.27
C ALA A 399 -1.81 -6.09 13.80
N PRO A 400 -3.14 -5.90 13.77
CA PRO A 400 -4.06 -6.98 13.47
C PRO A 400 -3.93 -7.41 12.01
N GLU A 401 -4.03 -8.70 11.79
CA GLU A 401 -4.13 -9.31 10.47
C GLU A 401 -5.60 -9.59 10.19
N LEU A 402 -6.09 -9.36 8.97
CA LEU A 402 -7.45 -9.72 8.55
C LEU A 402 -7.39 -10.61 7.31
N VAL A 403 -8.04 -11.77 7.39
CA VAL A 403 -8.21 -12.68 6.24
C VAL A 403 -9.65 -12.60 5.74
N ILE A 404 -9.84 -12.31 4.46
CA ILE A 404 -11.14 -12.36 3.79
C ILE A 404 -11.09 -13.43 2.70
N GLN A 405 -11.88 -14.48 2.89
CA GLN A 405 -12.08 -15.56 1.94
C GLN A 405 -13.26 -15.20 1.03
N ASN A 406 -13.12 -15.35 -0.28
CA ASN A 406 -14.16 -15.02 -1.25
C ASN A 406 -14.63 -16.28 -1.99
N ILE A 407 -15.94 -16.48 -2.14
CA ILE A 407 -16.49 -17.61 -2.90
C ILE A 407 -17.77 -17.23 -3.65
N ASP A 408 -17.93 -17.68 -4.90
CA ASP A 408 -19.18 -17.53 -5.66
C ASP A 408 -19.97 -18.85 -5.63
N ILE A 409 -21.22 -18.79 -5.18
CA ILE A 409 -22.05 -19.96 -4.89
C ILE A 409 -23.29 -19.96 -5.79
N GLY A 410 -23.53 -21.08 -6.46
CA GLY A 410 -24.74 -21.36 -7.21
C GLY A 410 -25.48 -22.58 -6.66
N MET A 411 -26.69 -22.39 -6.15
CA MET A 411 -27.53 -23.44 -5.53
C MET A 411 -28.66 -23.84 -6.49
N LEU A 412 -28.60 -25.06 -7.01
CA LEU A 412 -29.48 -25.60 -8.06
C LEU A 412 -29.32 -24.90 -9.42
N MET A 413 -28.28 -24.07 -9.58
CA MET A 413 -27.88 -23.39 -10.81
C MET A 413 -26.42 -22.96 -10.74
N PRO A 414 -25.75 -22.70 -11.88
CA PRO A 414 -24.37 -22.21 -11.87
C PRO A 414 -24.20 -20.88 -11.09
N PRO A 415 -23.01 -20.63 -10.49
CA PRO A 415 -22.65 -19.35 -9.90
C PRO A 415 -22.79 -18.18 -10.89
N ARG A 416 -22.93 -16.97 -10.37
CA ARG A 416 -23.33 -15.80 -11.17
C ARG A 416 -22.20 -15.20 -12.00
N ASP A 417 -20.94 -15.47 -11.63
CA ASP A 417 -19.73 -14.93 -12.27
C ASP A 417 -19.72 -13.38 -12.31
N ARG A 418 -20.10 -12.77 -11.18
CA ARG A 418 -20.18 -11.30 -11.00
C ARG A 418 -19.51 -10.81 -9.72
N ASN A 419 -18.51 -11.53 -9.24
CA ASN A 419 -17.70 -11.07 -8.11
C ASN A 419 -16.62 -10.09 -8.61
N THR A 420 -16.99 -8.81 -8.68
CA THR A 420 -16.09 -7.73 -9.15
C THR A 420 -14.85 -7.57 -8.27
N MET A 421 -14.96 -7.88 -6.96
CA MET A 421 -13.83 -7.89 -6.03
C MET A 421 -12.75 -8.84 -6.54
N ILE A 422 -13.11 -10.11 -6.80
CA ILE A 422 -12.18 -11.11 -7.31
C ILE A 422 -11.70 -10.81 -8.73
N GLN A 423 -12.57 -10.31 -9.62
CA GLN A 423 -12.20 -9.94 -10.98
C GLN A 423 -11.12 -8.84 -11.02
N ASN A 424 -11.05 -7.96 -10.01
CA ASN A 424 -10.08 -6.85 -9.91
C ASN A 424 -9.30 -6.88 -8.58
N LEU A 425 -9.06 -8.08 -8.05
CA LEU A 425 -8.59 -8.34 -6.68
C LEU A 425 -7.42 -7.45 -6.20
N PRO A 426 -6.32 -7.29 -6.96
CA PRO A 426 -5.16 -6.55 -6.46
C PRO A 426 -5.48 -5.07 -6.18
N THR A 427 -6.17 -4.42 -7.12
CA THR A 427 -6.51 -2.99 -7.01
C THR A 427 -7.56 -2.72 -5.94
N LEU A 428 -8.57 -3.60 -5.83
CA LEU A 428 -9.65 -3.43 -4.86
C LEU A 428 -9.24 -3.82 -3.44
N ALA A 429 -8.35 -4.80 -3.30
CA ALA A 429 -7.73 -5.12 -2.01
C ALA A 429 -6.91 -3.93 -1.49
N ALA A 430 -6.12 -3.28 -2.37
CA ALA A 430 -5.31 -2.13 -2.01
C ALA A 430 -6.16 -0.94 -1.56
N ASP A 431 -7.27 -0.65 -2.25
CA ASP A 431 -8.21 0.42 -1.87
C ASP A 431 -8.93 0.08 -0.55
N TYR A 432 -9.48 -1.13 -0.41
CA TYR A 432 -10.18 -1.52 0.82
C TYR A 432 -9.26 -1.52 2.05
N PHE A 433 -7.98 -1.92 1.89
CA PHE A 433 -6.98 -1.84 2.95
C PHE A 433 -6.85 -0.42 3.55
N GLN A 434 -7.05 0.62 2.74
CA GLN A 434 -7.01 2.01 3.21
C GLN A 434 -8.19 2.36 4.13
N LYS A 435 -9.31 1.62 4.09
CA LYS A 435 -10.53 1.93 4.85
C LYS A 435 -10.63 1.22 6.18
N ILE A 436 -9.81 0.20 6.42
CA ILE A 436 -9.88 -0.64 7.62
C ILE A 436 -8.63 -0.51 8.49
N PRO A 437 -8.74 -0.64 9.82
CA PRO A 437 -7.60 -0.51 10.74
C PRO A 437 -6.78 -1.81 10.87
N ALA A 438 -6.40 -2.42 9.75
CA ALA A 438 -5.56 -3.62 9.70
C ALA A 438 -4.08 -3.27 9.43
N SER A 439 -3.14 -4.05 9.97
CA SER A 439 -1.72 -3.96 9.62
C SER A 439 -1.39 -4.85 8.42
N LYS A 440 -2.08 -6.00 8.30
CA LYS A 440 -2.00 -6.90 7.16
C LYS A 440 -3.40 -7.34 6.71
N LEU A 441 -3.64 -7.31 5.41
CA LEU A 441 -4.85 -7.82 4.78
C LEU A 441 -4.49 -8.96 3.83
N VAL A 442 -5.17 -10.11 3.99
CA VAL A 442 -5.12 -11.23 3.07
C VAL A 442 -6.48 -11.34 2.37
N MET A 443 -6.48 -11.15 1.06
CA MET A 443 -7.64 -11.38 0.21
C MET A 443 -7.43 -12.67 -0.57
N ALA A 444 -8.22 -13.68 -0.23
CA ALA A 444 -8.12 -15.03 -0.76
C ALA A 444 -9.36 -15.39 -1.58
N ASP A 445 -9.17 -16.31 -2.51
CA ASP A 445 -10.17 -16.71 -3.49
C ASP A 445 -10.43 -18.22 -3.40
N TYR A 446 -11.70 -18.61 -3.50
CA TYR A 446 -12.13 -19.98 -3.65
C TYR A 446 -12.68 -20.20 -5.06
N THR A 447 -12.46 -21.40 -5.61
CA THR A 447 -13.10 -21.80 -6.86
C THR A 447 -14.62 -21.68 -6.73
N PRO A 448 -15.33 -21.17 -7.77
CA PRO A 448 -16.79 -21.08 -7.75
C PRO A 448 -17.45 -22.44 -7.47
N ALA A 449 -18.46 -22.44 -6.61
CA ALA A 449 -19.12 -23.64 -6.12
C ALA A 449 -20.52 -23.80 -6.74
N HIS A 450 -20.67 -24.79 -7.62
CA HIS A 450 -21.96 -25.16 -8.21
C HIS A 450 -22.55 -26.37 -7.50
N PHE A 451 -23.73 -26.23 -6.88
CA PHE A 451 -24.43 -27.29 -6.18
C PHE A 451 -25.69 -27.70 -6.96
N PRO A 452 -25.61 -28.69 -7.86
CA PRO A 452 -26.76 -29.15 -8.64
C PRO A 452 -27.80 -29.91 -7.79
N VAL A 453 -27.37 -30.44 -6.63
CA VAL A 453 -28.21 -31.08 -5.64
C VAL A 453 -27.92 -30.47 -4.28
N VAL A 454 -28.96 -30.13 -3.53
CA VAL A 454 -28.87 -29.50 -2.21
C VAL A 454 -29.59 -30.36 -1.18
N THR A 455 -28.83 -31.08 -0.36
CA THR A 455 -29.33 -31.74 0.86
C THR A 455 -29.31 -30.75 2.02
N MET A 456 -30.46 -30.54 2.64
CA MET A 456 -30.66 -29.64 3.78
C MET A 456 -30.42 -30.39 5.10
N PRO A 457 -30.03 -29.71 6.20
CA PRO A 457 -29.81 -30.36 7.49
C PRO A 457 -31.06 -31.03 8.09
N ASN A 458 -32.26 -30.66 7.65
CA ASN A 458 -33.51 -31.32 8.04
C ASN A 458 -33.84 -32.59 7.21
N GLY A 459 -32.95 -33.00 6.31
CA GLY A 459 -33.11 -34.20 5.46
C GLY A 459 -33.82 -33.96 4.13
N VAL A 460 -34.30 -32.75 3.84
CA VAL A 460 -34.91 -32.42 2.53
C VAL A 460 -33.82 -32.35 1.45
N VAL A 461 -34.08 -32.94 0.28
CA VAL A 461 -33.16 -32.91 -0.86
C VAL A 461 -33.81 -32.18 -2.03
N TYR A 462 -33.20 -31.11 -2.49
CA TYR A 462 -33.61 -30.35 -3.67
C TYR A 462 -32.73 -30.67 -4.88
N THR A 463 -33.35 -30.82 -6.05
CA THR A 463 -32.69 -31.12 -7.33
C THR A 463 -33.09 -30.17 -8.47
N ASP A 464 -34.12 -29.35 -8.27
CA ASP A 464 -34.65 -28.40 -9.27
C ASP A 464 -34.86 -27.01 -8.65
N LYS A 465 -35.70 -26.94 -7.61
CA LYS A 465 -35.94 -25.71 -6.84
C LYS A 465 -36.18 -26.01 -5.36
N SER A 466 -35.93 -25.02 -4.51
CA SER A 466 -36.37 -25.06 -3.11
C SER A 466 -37.91 -25.00 -3.00
N ALA A 467 -38.46 -25.71 -2.01
CA ALA A 467 -39.87 -25.63 -1.66
C ALA A 467 -40.25 -24.30 -0.97
N SER A 468 -39.27 -23.54 -0.50
CA SER A 468 -39.47 -22.22 0.09
C SER A 468 -39.38 -21.09 -0.94
N THR A 469 -39.83 -19.90 -0.56
CA THR A 469 -39.58 -18.65 -1.29
C THR A 469 -38.24 -18.05 -0.88
N GLY A 470 -37.51 -17.47 -1.84
CA GLY A 470 -36.29 -16.70 -1.58
C GLY A 470 -36.45 -15.21 -1.79
N GLY A 471 -35.48 -14.42 -1.31
CA GLY A 471 -35.37 -12.99 -1.56
C GLY A 471 -33.95 -12.48 -1.33
N TRP A 472 -33.80 -11.15 -1.39
CA TRP A 472 -32.50 -10.51 -1.21
C TRP A 472 -31.89 -10.79 0.16
N HIS A 473 -32.71 -10.96 1.22
CA HIS A 473 -32.30 -11.33 2.59
C HIS A 473 -32.98 -12.60 3.14
N SER A 474 -33.60 -13.43 2.29
CA SER A 474 -34.38 -14.58 2.75
C SER A 474 -34.22 -15.81 1.84
N GLY A 475 -34.58 -16.98 2.37
CA GLY A 475 -34.52 -18.27 1.67
C GLY A 475 -33.90 -19.36 2.55
N ASP A 476 -34.44 -20.56 2.51
CA ASP A 476 -33.93 -21.69 3.30
C ASP A 476 -32.50 -22.08 2.89
N MET A 477 -32.22 -22.19 1.58
CA MET A 477 -30.88 -22.52 1.09
C MET A 477 -29.87 -21.40 1.37
N ARG A 478 -30.28 -20.12 1.34
CA ARG A 478 -29.44 -18.98 1.75
C ARG A 478 -28.87 -19.21 3.15
N GLU A 479 -29.75 -19.50 4.11
CA GLU A 479 -29.38 -19.65 5.52
C GLU A 479 -28.64 -20.95 5.81
N ALA A 480 -29.14 -22.08 5.28
CA ALA A 480 -28.59 -23.40 5.58
C ALA A 480 -27.31 -23.71 4.79
N ILE A 481 -27.26 -23.31 3.53
CA ILE A 481 -26.22 -23.72 2.60
C ILE A 481 -25.21 -22.59 2.42
N GLY A 482 -25.63 -21.44 1.91
CA GLY A 482 -24.72 -20.31 1.67
C GLY A 482 -24.01 -19.83 2.94
N LYS A 483 -24.78 -19.60 4.01
CA LYS A 483 -24.24 -19.12 5.29
C LYS A 483 -23.70 -20.25 6.15
N ALA A 484 -24.55 -21.18 6.61
CA ALA A 484 -24.14 -22.20 7.58
C ALA A 484 -23.19 -23.24 6.98
N MET A 485 -23.51 -23.89 5.87
CA MET A 485 -22.66 -24.95 5.31
C MET A 485 -21.36 -24.39 4.69
N VAL A 486 -21.46 -23.37 3.83
CA VAL A 486 -20.28 -22.85 3.10
C VAL A 486 -19.49 -21.87 3.94
N SER A 487 -20.01 -20.68 4.26
CA SER A 487 -19.21 -19.64 4.94
C SER A 487 -18.75 -20.05 6.33
N THR A 488 -19.65 -20.52 7.19
CA THR A 488 -19.23 -21.02 8.51
C THR A 488 -18.40 -22.29 8.40
N GLY A 489 -18.61 -23.12 7.37
CA GLY A 489 -17.77 -24.30 7.12
C GLY A 489 -16.33 -23.93 6.78
N ILE A 490 -16.11 -23.00 5.85
CA ILE A 490 -14.79 -22.46 5.51
C ILE A 490 -14.13 -21.83 6.75
N ASN A 491 -14.88 -21.04 7.52
CA ASN A 491 -14.39 -20.46 8.77
C ASN A 491 -13.95 -21.53 9.78
N ASN A 492 -14.79 -22.54 10.03
CA ASN A 492 -14.51 -23.63 10.96
C ASN A 492 -13.31 -24.49 10.53
N ALA A 493 -13.20 -24.79 9.24
CA ALA A 493 -12.06 -25.53 8.68
C ALA A 493 -10.73 -24.78 8.90
N ASN A 494 -10.76 -23.44 8.81
CA ASN A 494 -9.59 -22.59 9.06
C ASN A 494 -9.22 -22.43 10.54
N VAL A 495 -10.00 -23.00 11.47
CA VAL A 495 -9.69 -23.07 12.91
C VAL A 495 -9.66 -24.51 13.43
N GLY A 496 -9.63 -25.51 12.54
CA GLY A 496 -9.44 -26.92 12.89
C GLY A 496 -10.68 -27.64 13.44
N ILE A 497 -11.88 -27.04 13.36
CA ILE A 497 -13.12 -27.69 13.77
C ILE A 497 -13.60 -28.54 12.59
N VAL A 498 -13.71 -29.87 12.77
CA VAL A 498 -14.05 -30.79 11.67
C VAL A 498 -15.55 -31.02 11.47
N SER A 499 -16.38 -30.76 12.49
CA SER A 499 -17.80 -31.09 12.50
C SER A 499 -18.61 -30.17 13.43
N SER A 500 -19.88 -29.91 13.10
CA SER A 500 -20.83 -29.14 13.93
C SER A 500 -22.29 -29.39 13.53
N ALA A 501 -23.27 -28.79 14.23
CA ALA A 501 -24.67 -28.88 13.85
C ALA A 501 -24.96 -28.20 12.48
N GLY A 502 -25.81 -28.80 11.65
CA GLY A 502 -26.00 -28.39 10.26
C GLY A 502 -26.46 -26.94 10.06
N TYR A 503 -27.46 -26.47 10.80
CA TYR A 503 -27.92 -25.08 10.75
C TYR A 503 -27.07 -24.10 11.59
N SER A 504 -26.01 -24.55 12.26
CA SER A 504 -25.20 -23.66 13.10
C SER A 504 -24.49 -22.59 12.27
N GLN A 505 -24.74 -21.32 12.56
CA GLN A 505 -23.98 -20.18 12.04
C GLN A 505 -23.06 -19.60 13.11
N GLN A 506 -22.71 -20.38 14.13
CA GLN A 506 -21.87 -19.93 15.23
C GLN A 506 -20.49 -19.53 14.72
N TYR A 507 -20.10 -18.29 15.04
CA TYR A 507 -18.79 -17.77 14.67
C TYR A 507 -17.72 -18.19 15.67
N ASN A 508 -16.96 -19.23 15.34
CA ASN A 508 -15.82 -19.69 16.14
C ASN A 508 -14.58 -18.84 15.84
N ARG A 509 -14.65 -17.54 16.12
CA ARG A 509 -13.56 -16.60 15.85
C ARG A 509 -12.37 -16.88 16.75
N ARG A 510 -11.28 -17.38 16.16
CA ARG A 510 -9.99 -17.55 16.83
C ARG A 510 -9.00 -16.49 16.36
N PHE A 511 -8.85 -16.33 15.06
CA PHE A 511 -8.18 -15.18 14.44
C PHE A 511 -9.18 -14.37 13.60
N ASN A 512 -8.79 -13.18 13.14
CA ASN A 512 -9.67 -12.33 12.32
C ASN A 512 -9.81 -12.90 10.90
N HIS A 513 -10.88 -13.65 10.69
CA HIS A 513 -11.19 -14.21 9.38
C HIS A 513 -12.68 -14.10 9.08
N ILE A 514 -12.99 -13.79 7.84
CA ILE A 514 -14.35 -13.58 7.35
C ILE A 514 -14.47 -14.30 6.00
N THR A 515 -15.60 -14.98 5.76
CA THR A 515 -15.94 -15.51 4.45
C THR A 515 -17.01 -14.63 3.80
N ALA A 516 -16.61 -13.93 2.75
CA ALA A 516 -17.49 -13.21 1.84
C ALA A 516 -17.94 -14.14 0.70
N HIS A 517 -19.25 -14.15 0.42
CA HIS A 517 -19.79 -14.92 -0.68
C HIS A 517 -20.76 -14.10 -1.53
N THR A 518 -20.76 -14.40 -2.82
CA THR A 518 -21.90 -14.12 -3.71
C THR A 518 -22.74 -15.38 -3.83
N ASN A 519 -24.06 -15.25 -3.79
CA ASN A 519 -24.94 -16.43 -3.69
C ASN A 519 -26.19 -16.25 -4.56
N VAL A 520 -26.50 -17.26 -5.37
CA VAL A 520 -27.69 -17.32 -6.22
C VAL A 520 -28.32 -18.70 -6.12
N GLY A 521 -29.65 -18.78 -6.16
CA GLY A 521 -30.32 -20.08 -6.19
C GLY A 521 -31.72 -20.07 -6.76
N ILE A 522 -32.24 -21.27 -7.04
CA ILE A 522 -33.60 -21.48 -7.57
C ILE A 522 -34.58 -21.78 -6.42
N TYR A 523 -35.58 -20.93 -6.27
CA TYR A 523 -36.64 -21.02 -5.25
C TYR A 523 -38.02 -21.16 -5.88
N THR A 524 -39.02 -21.48 -5.08
CA THR A 524 -40.41 -21.40 -5.51
C THR A 524 -40.88 -19.94 -5.52
N LYS A 525 -41.41 -19.49 -6.66
CA LYS A 525 -41.98 -18.16 -6.82
C LYS A 525 -43.24 -18.04 -5.96
N LYS A 526 -43.35 -16.94 -5.20
CA LYS A 526 -44.46 -16.67 -4.26
C LYS A 526 -45.84 -16.91 -4.90
N ASP A 527 -46.70 -17.61 -4.16
CA ASP A 527 -48.08 -17.96 -4.53
C ASP A 527 -48.22 -18.79 -5.83
N THR A 528 -47.13 -19.44 -6.27
CA THR A 528 -47.11 -20.31 -7.45
C THR A 528 -46.22 -21.53 -7.20
N ASP A 529 -46.21 -22.48 -8.14
CA ASP A 529 -45.26 -23.59 -8.16
C ASP A 529 -44.15 -23.40 -9.23
N LEU A 530 -43.96 -22.18 -9.73
CA LEU A 530 -42.95 -21.89 -10.75
C LEU A 530 -41.57 -21.64 -10.11
N PRO A 531 -40.46 -22.00 -10.78
CA PRO A 531 -39.12 -21.66 -10.32
C PRO A 531 -38.85 -20.15 -10.46
N GLN A 532 -38.06 -19.61 -9.54
CA GLN A 532 -37.54 -18.25 -9.57
C GLN A 532 -36.07 -18.26 -9.18
N VAL A 533 -35.23 -17.68 -10.03
CA VAL A 533 -33.84 -17.36 -9.70
C VAL A 533 -33.84 -16.19 -8.72
N VAL A 534 -33.16 -16.35 -7.60
CA VAL A 534 -33.00 -15.34 -6.56
C VAL A 534 -31.53 -15.08 -6.33
N VAL A 535 -31.14 -13.82 -6.41
CA VAL A 535 -29.82 -13.33 -5.98
C VAL A 535 -29.93 -12.87 -4.53
N HIS A 536 -28.93 -13.23 -3.73
CA HIS A 536 -28.83 -12.93 -2.31
C HIS A 536 -27.78 -11.85 -2.07
N GLY A 537 -28.06 -10.91 -1.16
CA GLY A 537 -27.10 -9.86 -0.78
C GLY A 537 -27.46 -9.17 0.55
N GLY A 538 -26.79 -8.06 0.82
CA GLY A 538 -27.08 -7.10 1.89
C GLY A 538 -27.18 -7.70 3.29
N SER A 539 -26.32 -8.67 3.64
CA SER A 539 -26.22 -9.08 5.05
C SER A 539 -24.82 -9.51 5.43
N GLY A 540 -24.36 -9.10 6.61
CA GLY A 540 -23.11 -9.54 7.21
C GLY A 540 -23.19 -9.70 8.73
N GLY A 541 -22.15 -10.31 9.28
CA GLY A 541 -21.97 -10.58 10.71
C GLY A 541 -21.50 -12.01 10.97
N GLY A 542 -20.88 -12.25 12.13
CA GLY A 542 -20.49 -13.61 12.55
C GLY A 542 -19.49 -14.31 11.62
N GLY A 543 -18.57 -13.56 11.02
CA GLY A 543 -17.59 -14.08 10.06
C GLY A 543 -18.17 -14.36 8.67
N ILE A 544 -19.39 -13.90 8.38
CA ILE A 544 -20.10 -14.15 7.12
C ILE A 544 -20.45 -12.80 6.47
N VAL A 545 -20.32 -12.73 5.15
CA VAL A 545 -20.76 -11.58 4.35
C VAL A 545 -21.44 -12.10 3.09
N THR A 546 -22.73 -11.80 2.92
CA THR A 546 -23.55 -12.19 1.77
C THR A 546 -23.76 -10.97 0.89
N LEU A 547 -23.22 -11.00 -0.32
CA LEU A 547 -23.13 -9.84 -1.20
C LEU A 547 -23.81 -10.07 -2.55
N GLU A 548 -24.52 -9.05 -2.99
CA GLU A 548 -24.86 -8.85 -4.39
C GLU A 548 -23.82 -7.97 -5.09
N ALA A 549 -23.56 -6.77 -4.58
CA ALA A 549 -22.44 -5.94 -5.02
C ALA A 549 -21.23 -6.22 -4.14
N THR A 550 -20.09 -6.52 -4.77
CA THR A 550 -18.83 -6.82 -4.07
C THR A 550 -17.90 -5.59 -4.01
N THR A 551 -18.45 -4.40 -4.19
CA THR A 551 -17.80 -3.09 -4.14
C THR A 551 -18.81 -2.05 -3.62
N GLY A 552 -18.38 -0.82 -3.38
CA GLY A 552 -19.26 0.23 -2.90
C GLY A 552 -19.71 0.03 -1.46
N ASN A 553 -20.82 0.67 -1.12
CA ASN A 553 -21.30 0.68 0.26
C ASN A 553 -21.78 -0.69 0.74
N GLU A 554 -22.29 -1.58 -0.11
CA GLU A 554 -22.70 -2.92 0.34
C GLU A 554 -21.50 -3.68 0.94
N TRP A 555 -20.34 -3.66 0.27
CA TRP A 555 -19.12 -4.26 0.80
C TRP A 555 -18.71 -3.67 2.16
N SER A 556 -18.59 -2.34 2.24
CA SER A 556 -18.20 -1.65 3.48
C SER A 556 -19.22 -1.88 4.60
N HIS A 557 -20.51 -1.84 4.29
CA HIS A 557 -21.60 -1.99 5.25
C HIS A 557 -21.65 -3.39 5.86
N GLU A 558 -21.64 -4.43 5.02
CA GLU A 558 -21.77 -5.81 5.48
C GLU A 558 -20.51 -6.32 6.18
N LEU A 559 -19.32 -5.84 5.79
CA LEU A 559 -18.10 -6.09 6.57
C LEU A 559 -18.12 -5.31 7.89
N GLY A 560 -18.67 -4.10 7.92
CA GLY A 560 -18.88 -3.33 9.14
C GLY A 560 -19.64 -4.13 10.22
N HIS A 561 -20.70 -4.86 9.84
CA HIS A 561 -21.41 -5.75 10.77
C HIS A 561 -20.53 -6.84 11.39
N ASN A 562 -19.55 -7.36 10.66
CA ASN A 562 -18.60 -8.31 11.21
C ASN A 562 -17.70 -7.67 12.27
N TYR A 563 -17.37 -6.40 12.11
CA TYR A 563 -16.56 -5.61 13.06
C TYR A 563 -17.36 -5.15 14.29
N GLY A 564 -18.64 -5.54 14.40
CA GLY A 564 -19.52 -5.15 15.50
C GLY A 564 -20.16 -3.77 15.32
N LEU A 565 -20.21 -3.27 14.08
CA LEU A 565 -20.88 -2.00 13.76
C LEU A 565 -22.38 -2.23 13.54
N GLY A 566 -23.19 -1.29 14.03
CA GLY A 566 -24.65 -1.29 13.86
C GLY A 566 -25.09 -0.11 13.02
N HIS A 567 -26.34 -0.16 12.53
CA HIS A 567 -26.91 0.92 11.70
C HIS A 567 -27.09 2.23 12.47
N TRP A 568 -27.01 3.34 11.73
CA TRP A 568 -27.30 4.70 12.23
C TRP A 568 -26.52 5.03 13.51
N PRO A 569 -25.18 4.93 13.49
CA PRO A 569 -24.38 5.14 14.70
C PRO A 569 -24.54 6.59 15.21
N TYR A 570 -24.90 6.71 16.49
CA TYR A 570 -25.08 7.99 17.17
C TYR A 570 -23.79 8.85 17.13
N MET A 571 -23.89 10.11 16.70
CA MET A 571 -22.77 11.06 16.56
C MET A 571 -21.59 10.54 15.73
N ALA A 572 -21.86 9.64 14.79
CA ALA A 572 -20.89 9.09 13.86
C ALA A 572 -21.55 8.68 12.53
N SER A 573 -22.79 9.13 12.28
CA SER A 573 -23.52 8.80 11.05
C SER A 573 -23.11 9.68 9.87
N ILE A 574 -22.66 10.90 10.15
CA ILE A 574 -22.27 11.91 9.17
C ILE A 574 -20.84 12.36 9.52
N HIS A 575 -19.99 12.54 8.51
CA HIS A 575 -18.67 13.14 8.69
C HIS A 575 -18.77 14.66 8.92
N ASP A 576 -17.73 15.24 9.51
CA ASP A 576 -17.59 16.69 9.73
C ASP A 576 -16.12 17.12 9.61
N LEU A 577 -15.80 18.37 9.98
CA LEU A 577 -14.42 18.88 9.98
C LEU A 577 -13.50 18.10 10.93
N GLU A 578 -14.00 17.62 12.08
CA GLU A 578 -13.20 16.93 13.10
C GLU A 578 -12.91 15.48 12.72
N SER A 579 -13.77 14.87 11.90
CA SER A 579 -13.61 13.48 11.44
C SER A 579 -12.33 13.27 10.60
N GLY A 580 -11.78 14.34 10.01
CA GLY A 580 -10.60 14.29 9.14
C GLY A 580 -10.85 13.63 7.79
N TRP A 581 -9.79 13.47 7.01
CA TRP A 581 -9.81 12.82 5.70
C TRP A 581 -9.25 11.40 5.79
N GLY A 582 -9.59 10.56 4.83
CA GLY A 582 -8.92 9.29 4.62
C GLY A 582 -7.55 9.47 3.96
N TRP A 583 -6.74 8.42 3.96
CA TRP A 583 -5.45 8.39 3.27
C TRP A 583 -5.29 7.13 2.44
N ASP A 584 -4.84 7.31 1.20
CA ASP A 584 -4.45 6.21 0.33
C ASP A 584 -2.93 6.24 0.14
N ALA A 585 -2.23 5.33 0.81
CA ALA A 585 -0.77 5.26 0.75
C ALA A 585 -0.25 4.69 -0.59
N PHE A 586 -1.05 3.93 -1.33
CA PHE A 586 -0.66 3.44 -2.65
C PHE A 586 -0.76 4.55 -3.72
N HIS A 587 -1.80 5.39 -3.61
CA HIS A 587 -2.00 6.53 -4.48
C HIS A 587 -1.24 7.79 -4.03
N GLN A 588 -0.81 7.86 -2.77
CA GLN A 588 -0.30 9.07 -2.11
C GLN A 588 -1.29 10.22 -2.32
N ARG A 589 -2.53 9.99 -1.90
CA ARG A 589 -3.65 10.94 -2.03
C ARG A 589 -4.51 10.92 -0.78
N PHE A 590 -4.98 12.09 -0.40
CA PHE A 590 -6.03 12.17 0.61
C PHE A 590 -7.37 11.78 0.01
N ILE A 591 -8.16 11.02 0.77
CA ILE A 591 -9.54 10.66 0.42
C ILE A 591 -10.46 11.61 1.19
N GLY A 592 -11.02 12.61 0.50
CA GLY A 592 -11.79 13.64 1.18
C GLY A 592 -13.09 13.11 1.77
N ASN A 593 -13.49 13.68 2.90
CA ASN A 593 -14.80 13.41 3.53
C ASN A 593 -15.90 14.38 3.03
N LEU A 594 -15.70 14.97 1.85
CA LEU A 594 -16.60 15.90 1.19
C LEU A 594 -17.20 15.27 -0.08
N HIS A 595 -18.47 15.54 -0.34
CA HIS A 595 -19.11 15.01 -1.54
C HIS A 595 -18.82 15.88 -2.78
N TRP A 596 -17.76 15.54 -3.50
CA TRP A 596 -17.19 16.35 -4.58
C TRP A 596 -18.12 16.67 -5.76
N LYS A 597 -19.12 15.82 -6.03
CA LYS A 597 -19.98 15.90 -7.23
C LYS A 597 -21.46 16.21 -6.93
N GLY A 598 -21.83 16.26 -5.65
CA GLY A 598 -23.22 16.20 -5.22
C GLY A 598 -23.78 17.56 -4.87
N ASP A 599 -25.09 17.59 -4.65
CA ASP A 599 -25.81 18.77 -4.19
C ASP A 599 -25.31 19.24 -2.82
N VAL A 600 -25.38 20.54 -2.61
CA VAL A 600 -24.93 21.20 -1.38
C VAL A 600 -26.13 21.46 -0.48
N TYR A 601 -26.17 20.81 0.68
CA TYR A 601 -27.19 21.00 1.70
C TYR A 601 -26.68 20.55 3.08
N THR A 602 -27.26 21.09 4.15
CA THR A 602 -26.98 20.65 5.53
C THR A 602 -27.42 19.21 5.72
N GLN A 603 -26.48 18.34 6.09
CA GLN A 603 -26.78 16.95 6.40
C GLN A 603 -27.40 16.86 7.79
N GLN A 604 -28.45 16.05 7.92
CA GLN A 604 -29.10 15.80 9.20
C GLN A 604 -29.45 14.32 9.35
N GLN A 605 -29.00 13.70 10.44
CA GLN A 605 -29.34 12.32 10.80
C GLN A 605 -29.57 12.24 12.32
N GLY A 606 -30.83 12.07 12.73
CA GLY A 606 -31.19 12.20 14.15
C GLY A 606 -30.81 13.57 14.68
N ASP A 607 -29.96 13.59 15.71
CA ASP A 607 -29.45 14.82 16.35
C ASP A 607 -28.17 15.36 15.69
N ASP A 608 -27.56 14.61 14.76
CA ASP A 608 -26.37 15.05 14.02
C ASP A 608 -26.81 16.06 12.95
N ILE A 609 -26.37 17.32 13.06
CA ILE A 609 -26.63 18.39 12.08
C ILE A 609 -25.29 18.97 11.65
N VAL A 610 -24.89 18.72 10.40
CA VAL A 610 -23.60 19.16 9.85
C VAL A 610 -23.83 20.08 8.65
N PRO A 611 -23.52 21.38 8.76
CA PRO A 611 -23.64 22.31 7.65
C PRO A 611 -22.58 22.00 6.56
N PRO A 612 -22.81 22.44 5.30
CA PRO A 612 -21.82 22.27 4.25
C PRO A 612 -20.50 22.98 4.55
N PHE A 613 -19.38 22.37 4.17
CA PHE A 613 -18.07 23.00 4.18
C PHE A 613 -18.05 24.17 3.19
N LYS A 614 -17.81 25.38 3.71
CA LYS A 614 -17.72 26.65 2.96
C LYS A 614 -18.90 26.91 2.02
N ASP A 615 -20.09 26.45 2.38
CA ASP A 615 -21.29 26.52 1.52
C ASP A 615 -21.09 25.90 0.11
N ALA A 616 -20.08 25.03 -0.04
CA ALA A 616 -19.63 24.52 -1.33
C ALA A 616 -19.71 22.99 -1.42
N PHE A 617 -19.58 22.26 -0.30
CA PHE A 617 -19.61 20.80 -0.27
C PHE A 617 -20.33 20.28 0.97
N ARG A 618 -21.26 19.33 0.81
CA ARG A 618 -21.77 18.56 1.95
C ARG A 618 -20.75 17.50 2.39
N PHE A 619 -20.80 17.09 3.65
CA PHE A 619 -20.01 15.96 4.15
C PHE A 619 -20.60 14.60 3.74
N LEU A 620 -19.73 13.58 3.73
CA LEU A 620 -20.09 12.19 3.47
C LEU A 620 -20.83 11.54 4.65
N ARG A 621 -21.47 10.41 4.37
CA ARG A 621 -22.13 9.56 5.36
C ARG A 621 -21.29 8.31 5.63
N ASP A 622 -21.32 7.85 6.88
CA ASP A 622 -20.72 6.59 7.30
C ASP A 622 -21.33 5.38 6.57
N ALA A 623 -20.59 4.27 6.45
CA ALA A 623 -21.08 3.10 5.73
C ALA A 623 -22.35 2.50 6.35
N GLN A 624 -22.52 2.63 7.67
CA GLN A 624 -23.70 2.19 8.42
C GLN A 624 -24.88 3.17 8.37
N ASN A 625 -24.74 4.28 7.64
CA ASN A 625 -25.72 5.34 7.44
C ASN A 625 -26.10 5.52 5.95
N GLY A 626 -25.99 4.45 5.17
CA GLY A 626 -26.23 4.50 3.72
C GLY A 626 -25.17 5.36 3.01
N GLY A 627 -23.90 5.03 3.25
CA GLY A 627 -22.75 5.66 2.63
C GLY A 627 -22.83 5.82 1.11
N GLU A 628 -21.95 6.63 0.56
CA GLU A 628 -22.08 7.09 -0.82
C GLU A 628 -21.79 6.01 -1.86
N GLN A 629 -22.15 6.29 -3.11
CA GLN A 629 -21.80 5.44 -4.25
C GLN A 629 -20.28 5.45 -4.51
N GLU A 630 -19.81 4.47 -5.27
CA GLU A 630 -18.41 4.38 -5.69
C GLU A 630 -17.94 5.64 -6.42
N TYR A 631 -16.65 5.97 -6.29
CA TYR A 631 -16.04 7.11 -6.97
C TYR A 631 -16.72 8.45 -6.67
N VAL A 632 -16.99 8.73 -5.39
CA VAL A 632 -17.25 10.12 -4.95
C VAL A 632 -16.10 11.01 -5.41
N GLY A 633 -14.87 10.60 -5.10
CA GLY A 633 -13.64 11.14 -5.70
C GLY A 633 -13.18 10.37 -6.93
N THR A 634 -11.88 10.41 -7.20
CA THR A 634 -11.25 9.77 -8.37
C THR A 634 -10.67 8.39 -8.08
N ILE A 635 -10.60 7.97 -6.81
CA ILE A 635 -9.82 6.80 -6.39
C ILE A 635 -10.70 5.70 -5.78
N SER A 636 -11.39 6.01 -4.69
CA SER A 636 -12.02 5.00 -3.83
C SER A 636 -13.32 4.44 -4.42
N ARG A 637 -13.44 3.11 -4.39
CA ARG A 637 -14.68 2.35 -4.65
C ARG A 637 -15.35 1.89 -3.36
N PHE A 638 -14.76 2.15 -2.20
CA PHE A 638 -15.34 1.81 -0.91
C PHE A 638 -15.68 3.07 -0.11
N THR A 639 -16.65 2.94 0.77
CA THR A 639 -17.07 4.04 1.65
C THR A 639 -15.96 4.36 2.65
N LEU A 640 -15.71 5.64 2.86
CA LEU A 640 -14.89 6.12 3.97
C LEU A 640 -15.70 5.98 5.26
N GLU A 641 -15.20 5.19 6.20
CA GLU A 641 -15.85 4.96 7.49
C GLU A 641 -15.63 6.16 8.42
N HIS A 642 -16.58 6.49 9.29
CA HIS A 642 -16.34 7.51 10.32
C HIS A 642 -15.21 7.06 11.27
N PRO A 643 -14.29 7.93 11.72
CA PRO A 643 -13.17 7.52 12.59
C PRO A 643 -13.63 6.86 13.90
N ALA A 644 -14.78 7.25 14.43
CA ALA A 644 -15.38 6.61 15.61
C ALA A 644 -15.86 5.17 15.36
N GLN A 645 -16.40 4.87 14.17
CA GLN A 645 -16.70 3.48 13.79
C GLN A 645 -15.39 2.72 13.51
N SER A 646 -14.41 3.36 12.85
CA SER A 646 -13.08 2.78 12.66
C SER A 646 -12.38 2.41 13.98
N ARG A 647 -12.56 3.20 15.05
CA ARG A 647 -12.07 2.83 16.40
C ARG A 647 -12.74 1.56 16.93
N LYS A 648 -14.04 1.39 16.73
CA LYS A 648 -14.75 0.14 17.10
C LYS A 648 -14.22 -1.05 16.29
N ALA A 649 -14.00 -0.86 14.99
CA ALA A 649 -13.40 -1.88 14.14
C ALA A 649 -11.97 -2.24 14.60
N GLN A 650 -11.15 -1.25 14.97
CA GLN A 650 -9.80 -1.47 15.51
C GLN A 650 -9.84 -2.27 16.82
N ARG A 651 -10.75 -1.93 17.74
CA ARG A 651 -10.96 -2.70 18.98
C ARG A 651 -11.41 -4.13 18.69
N TRP A 652 -12.33 -4.30 17.75
CA TRP A 652 -12.74 -5.63 17.31
C TRP A 652 -11.50 -6.40 16.83
N MET A 653 -10.72 -5.85 15.90
CA MET A 653 -9.53 -6.50 15.32
C MET A 653 -8.47 -6.85 16.38
N ASN A 654 -8.15 -5.94 17.29
CA ASN A 654 -7.17 -6.14 18.36
C ASN A 654 -7.61 -7.21 19.38
N ASN A 655 -8.92 -7.42 19.55
CA ASN A 655 -9.44 -8.47 20.42
C ASN A 655 -9.37 -9.86 19.78
N GLY A 656 -9.15 -9.99 18.48
CA GLY A 656 -8.91 -11.29 17.83
C GLY A 656 -7.45 -11.72 17.97
N PHE A 657 -7.16 -13.00 17.74
CA PHE A 657 -5.78 -13.47 17.70
C PHE A 657 -5.14 -13.19 16.34
N ASN A 658 -3.82 -13.00 16.35
CA ASN A 658 -2.98 -13.20 15.19
C ASN A 658 -2.38 -14.61 15.23
N LEU A 659 -2.08 -15.14 14.05
CA LEU A 659 -1.38 -16.42 13.90
C LEU A 659 0.12 -16.20 14.07
N ASP A 660 0.75 -16.97 14.95
CA ASP A 660 2.21 -16.96 15.15
C ASP A 660 2.69 -18.39 15.41
N SER A 661 3.42 -18.96 14.45
CA SER A 661 3.95 -20.32 14.53
C SER A 661 4.92 -20.54 15.69
N HIS A 662 5.58 -19.48 16.17
CA HIS A 662 6.51 -19.52 17.29
C HIS A 662 5.81 -19.53 18.65
N SER A 663 4.53 -19.11 18.71
CA SER A 663 3.73 -19.22 19.93
C SER A 663 3.44 -20.69 20.27
N PRO A 664 3.48 -21.09 21.56
CA PRO A 664 3.13 -22.45 21.98
C PRO A 664 1.76 -22.91 21.47
N SER A 665 0.76 -22.03 21.50
CA SER A 665 -0.60 -22.32 21.00
C SER A 665 -0.77 -22.05 19.50
N GLY A 666 0.18 -21.38 18.85
CA GLY A 666 0.03 -20.88 17.47
C GLY A 666 -0.67 -19.51 17.38
N TYR A 667 -1.05 -18.91 18.51
CA TYR A 667 -1.83 -17.68 18.56
C TYR A 667 -1.21 -16.66 19.52
N VAL A 668 -1.31 -15.38 19.16
CA VAL A 668 -0.97 -14.24 20.02
C VAL A 668 -2.11 -13.20 20.00
N GLN A 669 -2.28 -12.46 21.08
CA GLN A 669 -3.29 -11.40 21.20
C GLN A 669 -2.65 -10.08 21.66
N TRP A 670 -3.17 -8.97 21.15
CA TRP A 670 -2.71 -7.64 21.52
C TRP A 670 -3.16 -7.28 22.94
N ASP A 671 -2.21 -6.83 23.76
CA ASP A 671 -2.47 -6.31 25.09
C ASP A 671 -2.28 -4.79 25.10
N GLN A 672 -3.41 -4.04 25.08
CA GLN A 672 -3.39 -2.57 24.98
C GLN A 672 -2.62 -1.92 26.15
N ALA A 673 -2.71 -2.47 27.35
CA ALA A 673 -2.09 -1.88 28.55
C ALA A 673 -0.56 -1.96 28.52
N THR A 674 -0.01 -3.04 28.00
CA THR A 674 1.45 -3.24 27.88
C THR A 674 1.99 -2.98 26.48
N GLN A 675 1.12 -2.60 25.53
CA GLN A 675 1.46 -2.25 24.16
C GLN A 675 2.29 -3.35 23.47
N ARG A 676 1.90 -4.62 23.63
CA ARG A 676 2.61 -5.77 23.04
C ARG A 676 1.69 -6.96 22.79
N TYR A 677 2.09 -7.83 21.86
CA TYR A 677 1.47 -9.14 21.70
C TYR A 677 1.91 -10.11 22.79
N LYS A 678 0.97 -10.91 23.29
CA LYS A 678 1.22 -11.98 24.27
C LYS A 678 0.71 -13.31 23.72
N ALA A 679 1.42 -14.39 24.05
CA ALA A 679 0.93 -15.75 23.78
C ALA A 679 -0.39 -15.98 24.51
N VAL A 680 -1.31 -16.69 23.85
CA VAL A 680 -2.64 -16.97 24.38
C VAL A 680 -2.73 -18.42 24.83
N GLU A 681 -3.29 -18.66 26.01
CA GLU A 681 -3.74 -19.99 26.44
C GLU A 681 -5.14 -20.24 25.87
N THR A 682 -5.27 -21.25 25.00
CA THR A 682 -6.53 -21.58 24.34
C THR A 682 -6.62 -23.09 24.07
N ASP A 683 -7.85 -23.60 24.05
CA ASP A 683 -8.23 -24.95 23.62
C ASP A 683 -8.30 -25.08 22.09
N THR A 684 -8.07 -23.99 21.35
CA THR A 684 -8.06 -23.98 19.89
C THR A 684 -6.91 -24.81 19.36
N ALA A 685 -7.19 -25.64 18.34
CA ALA A 685 -6.16 -26.39 17.64
C ALA A 685 -5.06 -25.46 17.10
N LYS A 686 -3.81 -25.85 17.33
CA LYS A 686 -2.66 -25.18 16.73
C LYS A 686 -2.60 -25.52 15.23
N PRO A 687 -2.54 -24.53 14.32
CA PRO A 687 -2.31 -24.80 12.91
C PRO A 687 -0.95 -25.46 12.69
N GLN A 688 -0.92 -26.49 11.85
CA GLN A 688 0.32 -27.13 11.38
C GLN A 688 0.95 -26.34 10.23
N GLN A 689 0.12 -25.78 9.35
CA GLN A 689 0.52 -24.89 8.27
C GLN A 689 -0.47 -23.71 8.20
N VAL A 690 0.04 -22.52 7.92
CA VAL A 690 -0.74 -21.27 7.85
C VAL A 690 -0.63 -20.69 6.45
N GLY A 691 -1.76 -20.29 5.87
CA GLY A 691 -1.80 -19.57 4.60
C GLY A 691 -1.31 -20.35 3.38
N VAL A 692 -1.56 -21.67 3.35
CA VAL A 692 -1.20 -22.55 2.23
C VAL A 692 -2.40 -22.82 1.31
N PRO A 693 -2.22 -23.23 0.05
CA PRO A 693 -3.32 -23.69 -0.78
C PRO A 693 -4.01 -24.93 -0.19
N VAL A 694 -5.34 -24.90 -0.12
CA VAL A 694 -6.16 -25.94 0.50
C VAL A 694 -7.29 -26.43 -0.40
N VAL A 695 -7.68 -27.69 -0.22
CA VAL A 695 -9.00 -28.18 -0.59
C VAL A 695 -9.86 -28.27 0.66
N THR A 696 -11.02 -27.64 0.62
CA THR A 696 -11.99 -27.66 1.72
C THR A 696 -13.10 -28.64 1.39
N LEU A 697 -13.22 -29.69 2.19
CA LEU A 697 -14.31 -30.65 2.13
C LEU A 697 -15.47 -30.12 2.95
N LEU A 698 -16.64 -30.01 2.33
CA LEU A 698 -17.87 -29.57 2.97
C LEU A 698 -18.98 -30.59 2.74
N GLY A 699 -19.85 -30.76 3.73
CA GLY A 699 -21.05 -31.55 3.53
C GLY A 699 -21.91 -31.72 4.76
N ILE A 700 -23.03 -32.43 4.56
CA ILE A 700 -24.04 -32.73 5.59
C ILE A 700 -24.08 -34.23 5.79
N TYR A 701 -24.12 -34.66 7.05
CA TYR A 701 -24.21 -36.06 7.39
C TYR A 701 -25.10 -36.31 8.59
N ASP A 702 -25.82 -37.41 8.54
CA ASP A 702 -26.57 -37.90 9.67
C ASP A 702 -25.91 -39.15 10.24
N PRO A 703 -25.29 -39.06 11.44
CA PRO A 703 -24.73 -40.23 12.10
C PRO A 703 -25.78 -41.31 12.34
N GLN A 704 -27.06 -40.95 12.45
CA GLN A 704 -28.14 -41.90 12.67
C GLN A 704 -28.59 -42.62 11.39
N ASN A 705 -28.18 -42.12 10.22
CA ASN A 705 -28.61 -42.58 8.90
C ASN A 705 -30.14 -42.59 8.72
N GLU A 706 -30.85 -41.66 9.39
CA GLU A 706 -32.29 -41.45 9.22
C GLU A 706 -32.56 -40.40 8.13
N ASN A 707 -31.68 -39.40 8.02
CA ASN A 707 -31.70 -38.36 6.99
C ASN A 707 -30.63 -38.61 5.91
N PRO A 708 -30.88 -38.20 4.66
CA PRO A 708 -29.88 -38.23 3.60
C PRO A 708 -28.59 -37.47 3.99
N SER A 709 -27.45 -38.04 3.59
CA SER A 709 -26.13 -37.44 3.76
C SER A 709 -25.53 -37.09 2.38
N GLN A 710 -24.78 -36.00 2.30
CA GLN A 710 -24.18 -35.51 1.07
C GLN A 710 -22.79 -34.90 1.33
N ILE A 711 -21.80 -35.36 0.55
CA ILE A 711 -20.55 -34.64 0.33
C ILE A 711 -20.80 -33.66 -0.82
N TYR A 712 -20.62 -32.36 -0.56
CA TYR A 712 -20.79 -31.35 -1.58
C TYR A 712 -19.55 -31.30 -2.50
N PRO A 713 -19.69 -30.77 -3.73
CA PRO A 713 -18.54 -30.51 -4.59
C PRO A 713 -17.41 -29.82 -3.83
N LEU A 714 -16.19 -30.34 -4.00
CA LEU A 714 -15.02 -29.81 -3.30
C LEU A 714 -14.74 -28.40 -3.77
N VAL A 715 -14.33 -27.54 -2.83
CA VAL A 715 -13.93 -26.17 -3.11
C VAL A 715 -12.46 -25.99 -2.78
N TYR A 716 -11.75 -25.25 -3.63
CA TYR A 716 -10.30 -25.10 -3.54
C TYR A 716 -9.97 -23.64 -3.33
N SER A 717 -9.00 -23.35 -2.45
CA SER A 717 -8.52 -22.01 -2.19
C SER A 717 -7.02 -21.93 -2.29
N ASN A 718 -6.55 -20.74 -2.66
CA ASN A 718 -5.15 -20.39 -2.71
C ASN A 718 -4.57 -20.01 -1.32
N TYR A 719 -5.41 -19.94 -0.27
CA TYR A 719 -4.98 -19.61 1.09
C TYR A 719 -5.91 -20.23 2.15
N GLY A 720 -5.34 -21.03 3.04
CA GLY A 720 -6.03 -21.59 4.20
C GLY A 720 -5.08 -22.21 5.21
N ASN A 721 -5.62 -22.58 6.37
CA ASN A 721 -4.87 -23.21 7.45
C ASN A 721 -5.14 -24.71 7.50
N VAL A 722 -4.10 -25.49 7.77
CA VAL A 722 -4.16 -26.95 7.91
C VAL A 722 -3.85 -27.33 9.35
N PHE A 723 -4.55 -28.33 9.87
CA PHE A 723 -4.49 -28.76 11.26
C PHE A 723 -4.17 -30.25 11.35
N GLU A 724 -3.75 -30.67 12.54
CA GLU A 724 -3.76 -32.09 12.88
C GLU A 724 -5.21 -32.57 12.96
N LEU A 725 -5.55 -33.57 12.16
CA LEU A 725 -6.92 -34.06 12.04
C LEU A 725 -7.18 -35.23 12.99
N PRO A 726 -8.38 -35.31 13.60
CA PRO A 726 -8.71 -36.38 14.52
C PRO A 726 -8.68 -37.73 13.79
N GLN A 727 -8.00 -38.69 14.41
CA GLN A 727 -7.87 -40.04 13.87
C GLN A 727 -9.05 -40.92 14.32
N PRO A 728 -9.55 -41.83 13.47
CA PRO A 728 -10.57 -42.80 13.89
C PRO A 728 -10.11 -43.63 15.08
N GLU A 729 -10.99 -43.82 16.06
CA GLU A 729 -10.72 -44.67 17.21
C GLU A 729 -10.51 -46.14 16.79
N GLN A 730 -9.51 -46.79 17.40
CA GLN A 730 -9.22 -48.21 17.21
C GLN A 730 -9.67 -49.01 18.44
N GLY A 731 -10.51 -50.02 18.25
CA GLY A 731 -10.97 -50.92 19.31
C GLY A 731 -12.33 -51.56 19.02
N GLU A 732 -12.61 -52.70 19.66
CA GLU A 732 -13.89 -53.41 19.53
C GLU A 732 -15.02 -52.68 20.25
N TYR A 733 -16.22 -52.71 19.65
CA TYR A 733 -17.44 -52.16 20.27
C TYR A 733 -17.80 -52.93 21.53
N GLN A 734 -18.24 -52.20 22.56
CA GLN A 734 -18.79 -52.77 23.78
C GLN A 734 -20.28 -53.10 23.62
N LEU A 735 -20.83 -54.00 24.44
CA LEU A 735 -22.26 -54.34 24.39
C LEU A 735 -23.12 -53.11 24.71
N GLU A 736 -24.33 -53.04 24.16
CA GLU A 736 -25.22 -51.86 24.30
C GLU A 736 -26.55 -52.19 24.99
N GLY A 737 -27.08 -51.26 25.78
CA GLY A 737 -28.38 -51.38 26.44
C GLY A 737 -28.41 -52.41 27.59
N TRP A 738 -29.58 -53.01 27.80
CA TRP A 738 -29.78 -54.07 28.80
C TRP A 738 -29.28 -55.41 28.27
N GLN A 739 -28.45 -56.09 29.04
CA GLN A 739 -27.78 -57.33 28.67
C GLN A 739 -28.13 -58.44 29.65
N ALA A 740 -28.74 -59.53 29.18
CA ALA A 740 -29.12 -60.65 30.02
C ALA A 740 -27.88 -61.30 30.64
N ALA A 741 -27.80 -61.35 31.97
CA ALA A 741 -26.64 -61.89 32.67
C ALA A 741 -26.36 -63.36 32.34
N GLY A 742 -27.40 -64.12 31.96
CA GLY A 742 -27.27 -65.51 31.50
C GLY A 742 -26.57 -65.66 30.15
N ASP A 743 -26.56 -64.61 29.33
CA ASP A 743 -25.96 -64.61 27.98
C ASP A 743 -24.53 -64.06 27.97
N LEU A 744 -24.05 -63.53 29.12
CA LEU A 744 -22.73 -62.93 29.25
C LEU A 744 -21.70 -63.92 29.80
N THR A 745 -20.50 -63.89 29.23
CA THR A 745 -19.32 -64.54 29.80
C THR A 745 -18.77 -63.75 30.99
N GLN A 746 -17.98 -64.40 31.84
CA GLN A 746 -17.30 -63.72 32.95
C GLN A 746 -16.34 -62.61 32.51
N ALA A 747 -15.74 -62.76 31.31
CA ALA A 747 -14.90 -61.73 30.73
C ALA A 747 -15.72 -60.51 30.30
N GLU A 748 -16.89 -60.70 29.67
CA GLU A 748 -17.77 -59.60 29.28
C GLU A 748 -18.32 -58.86 30.50
N ILE A 749 -18.68 -59.55 31.58
CA ILE A 749 -19.11 -58.89 32.83
C ILE A 749 -17.98 -58.05 33.43
N GLN A 750 -16.72 -58.49 33.36
CA GLN A 750 -15.59 -57.82 33.99
C GLN A 750 -15.03 -56.64 33.17
N TYR A 751 -14.93 -56.79 31.85
CA TYR A 751 -14.25 -55.82 30.98
C TYR A 751 -15.20 -54.83 30.30
N ASN A 752 -16.49 -55.14 30.21
CA ASN A 752 -17.48 -54.20 29.68
C ASN A 752 -17.73 -53.06 30.68
N GLN A 753 -18.15 -51.91 30.16
CA GLN A 753 -18.47 -50.74 30.96
C GLN A 753 -19.95 -50.71 31.31
N TRP A 754 -20.27 -50.85 32.58
CA TRP A 754 -21.63 -50.87 33.10
C TRP A 754 -21.98 -49.54 33.75
N GLN A 755 -23.22 -49.07 33.59
CA GLN A 755 -23.69 -47.96 34.41
C GLN A 755 -23.78 -48.39 35.87
N THR A 756 -23.48 -47.47 36.78
CA THR A 756 -23.55 -47.73 38.21
C THR A 756 -24.56 -46.83 38.90
N LEU A 757 -25.18 -47.36 39.97
CA LEU A 757 -25.92 -46.57 40.94
C LEU A 757 -25.27 -46.66 42.33
N LEU A 758 -25.52 -45.64 43.15
CA LEU A 758 -25.04 -45.58 44.51
C LEU A 758 -26.03 -46.31 45.43
N ILE A 759 -25.61 -47.41 46.05
CA ILE A 759 -26.35 -48.13 47.10
C ILE A 759 -25.42 -48.32 48.30
N ASP A 760 -25.88 -48.00 49.51
CA ASP A 760 -25.10 -48.11 50.76
C ASP A 760 -23.71 -47.42 50.69
N GLY A 761 -23.60 -46.33 49.91
CA GLY A 761 -22.35 -45.60 49.70
C GLY A 761 -21.37 -46.26 48.71
N GLN A 762 -21.73 -47.38 48.09
CA GLN A 762 -20.94 -48.08 47.07
C GLN A 762 -21.57 -47.91 45.67
N GLN A 763 -20.73 -47.69 44.65
CA GLN A 763 -21.17 -47.71 43.25
C GLN A 763 -21.27 -49.17 42.78
N LEU A 764 -22.47 -49.60 42.44
CA LEU A 764 -22.77 -50.97 41.98
C LEU A 764 -23.31 -50.94 40.55
N PRO A 765 -22.95 -51.91 39.68
CA PRO A 765 -23.54 -52.06 38.36
C PRO A 765 -25.07 -52.11 38.45
N ILE A 766 -25.74 -51.30 37.63
CA ILE A 766 -27.20 -51.27 37.54
C ILE A 766 -27.66 -52.57 36.89
N CYS A 767 -28.65 -53.20 37.50
CA CYS A 767 -29.32 -54.35 36.93
C CYS A 767 -30.85 -54.24 37.06
N ARG A 768 -31.59 -54.90 36.17
CA ARG A 768 -33.05 -55.01 36.24
C ARG A 768 -33.49 -56.46 36.30
N PHE A 769 -34.61 -56.72 36.96
CA PHE A 769 -35.15 -58.06 37.18
C PHE A 769 -36.64 -58.02 37.52
N ASP A 770 -37.34 -59.09 37.21
CA ASP A 770 -38.75 -59.27 37.58
C ASP A 770 -38.85 -59.84 39.00
N TYR A 771 -39.73 -59.26 39.81
CA TYR A 771 -40.00 -59.71 41.17
C TYR A 771 -41.50 -59.87 41.39
N THR A 772 -41.90 -60.98 42.02
CA THR A 772 -43.29 -61.22 42.45
C THR A 772 -43.36 -61.19 43.96
N ASN A 773 -44.17 -60.29 44.49
CA ASN A 773 -44.29 -60.09 45.93
C ASN A 773 -45.14 -61.18 46.61
N THR A 774 -45.15 -61.18 47.94
CA THR A 774 -45.96 -62.10 48.76
C THR A 774 -47.48 -61.97 48.54
N ASN A 775 -47.95 -60.87 47.95
CA ASN A 775 -49.35 -60.67 47.55
C ASN A 775 -49.66 -61.20 46.13
N GLY A 776 -48.69 -61.79 45.43
CA GLY A 776 -48.85 -62.31 44.07
C GLY A 776 -48.83 -61.24 42.97
N GLN A 777 -48.38 -60.02 43.28
CA GLN A 777 -48.21 -58.95 42.29
C GLN A 777 -46.79 -58.97 41.74
N SER A 778 -46.63 -58.77 40.44
CA SER A 778 -45.32 -58.77 39.77
C SER A 778 -44.97 -57.38 39.22
N ALA A 779 -43.71 -56.99 39.36
CA ALA A 779 -43.15 -55.79 38.75
C ALA A 779 -41.66 -55.98 38.44
N THR A 780 -41.16 -55.27 37.45
CA THR A 780 -39.74 -55.17 37.14
C THR A 780 -39.11 -54.09 38.03
N PHE A 781 -38.10 -54.48 38.80
CA PHE A 781 -37.32 -53.58 39.64
C PHE A 781 -35.95 -53.32 39.02
N VAL A 782 -35.36 -52.18 39.41
CA VAL A 782 -33.98 -51.84 39.08
C VAL A 782 -33.19 -51.70 40.38
N GLY A 783 -32.04 -52.34 40.43
CA GLY A 783 -31.22 -52.50 41.62
C GLY A 783 -29.73 -52.52 41.30
N GLY A 784 -28.91 -52.90 42.28
CA GLY A 784 -27.47 -53.05 42.16
C GLY A 784 -27.05 -54.51 42.12
N LEU A 785 -26.05 -54.82 41.30
CA LEU A 785 -25.49 -56.16 41.20
C LEU A 785 -24.73 -56.54 42.49
N ASN A 786 -25.15 -57.63 43.13
CA ASN A 786 -24.36 -58.33 44.13
C ASN A 786 -23.56 -59.44 43.44
N ALA A 787 -22.32 -59.13 43.06
CA ALA A 787 -21.48 -60.04 42.30
C ALA A 787 -21.14 -61.35 43.06
N GLN A 788 -21.06 -61.31 44.40
CA GLN A 788 -20.74 -62.48 45.21
C GLN A 788 -21.90 -63.49 45.26
N ARG A 789 -23.13 -62.99 45.29
CA ARG A 789 -24.35 -63.81 45.31
C ARG A 789 -24.90 -64.08 43.90
N ASN A 790 -24.37 -63.40 42.89
CA ASN A 790 -24.85 -63.42 41.51
C ASN A 790 -26.37 -63.15 41.41
N VAL A 791 -26.82 -62.10 42.10
CA VAL A 791 -28.21 -61.62 42.09
C VAL A 791 -28.25 -60.11 41.89
N CYS A 792 -29.34 -59.61 41.31
CA CYS A 792 -29.66 -58.20 41.33
C CYS A 792 -30.48 -57.87 42.58
N GLU A 793 -30.01 -56.94 43.39
CA GLU A 793 -30.65 -56.57 44.66
C GLU A 793 -31.28 -55.20 44.53
N GLY A 794 -32.57 -55.10 44.84
CA GLY A 794 -33.21 -53.83 45.14
C GLY A 794 -32.52 -53.15 46.33
N SER A 795 -32.64 -51.83 46.42
CA SER A 795 -32.09 -51.09 47.55
C SER A 795 -32.68 -51.62 48.88
N ARG A 796 -31.84 -51.71 49.92
CA ARG A 796 -32.29 -52.08 51.29
C ARG A 796 -33.19 -51.03 51.92
N ASP A 797 -33.16 -49.81 51.38
CA ASP A 797 -34.09 -48.76 51.71
C ASP A 797 -35.48 -48.99 51.09
N MET A 798 -35.63 -49.88 50.11
CA MET A 798 -36.92 -50.16 49.47
C MET A 798 -37.54 -51.43 50.05
N ARG A 799 -38.82 -51.35 50.42
CA ARG A 799 -39.68 -52.52 50.66
C ARG A 799 -40.95 -52.42 49.83
N TRP A 800 -41.46 -53.55 49.36
CA TRP A 800 -42.72 -53.61 48.63
C TRP A 800 -43.77 -54.33 49.47
N TYR A 801 -44.73 -53.57 50.01
CA TYR A 801 -45.66 -54.05 51.04
C TYR A 801 -44.96 -54.72 52.23
N ASN A 802 -45.00 -56.06 52.34
CA ASN A 802 -44.39 -56.84 53.42
C ASN A 802 -43.02 -57.44 53.03
N ASP A 803 -42.54 -57.19 51.82
CA ASP A 803 -41.30 -57.77 51.31
C ASP A 803 -40.15 -56.80 51.52
N TYR A 804 -39.27 -57.16 52.46
CA TYR A 804 -38.11 -56.37 52.88
C TYR A 804 -36.83 -56.69 52.08
N GLN A 805 -36.87 -57.72 51.25
CA GLN A 805 -35.76 -58.17 50.42
C GLN A 805 -36.28 -58.47 49.02
N ILE A 806 -35.91 -57.59 48.09
CA ILE A 806 -36.34 -57.62 46.69
C ILE A 806 -35.12 -58.05 45.88
N ASP A 807 -34.87 -59.35 45.79
CA ASP A 807 -33.72 -59.91 45.08
C ASP A 807 -34.20 -60.68 43.86
N SER A 808 -33.43 -60.65 42.77
CA SER A 808 -33.61 -61.55 41.64
C SER A 808 -33.26 -63.00 42.02
N PRO A 809 -33.79 -64.00 41.31
CA PRO A 809 -33.17 -65.32 41.28
C PRO A 809 -31.72 -65.25 40.76
N VAL A 810 -30.89 -66.23 41.16
CA VAL A 810 -29.47 -66.27 40.77
C VAL A 810 -29.33 -66.29 39.24
N GLY A 811 -28.60 -65.31 38.70
CA GLY A 811 -28.35 -65.14 37.26
C GLY A 811 -29.56 -64.70 36.41
N GLN A 812 -30.74 -64.47 37.01
CA GLN A 812 -31.94 -64.02 36.29
C GLN A 812 -32.14 -62.52 36.42
N TYR A 813 -31.24 -61.75 35.81
CA TYR A 813 -31.30 -60.30 35.73
C TYR A 813 -30.60 -59.81 34.45
N GLU A 814 -30.82 -58.56 34.10
CA GLU A 814 -30.11 -57.89 33.00
C GLU A 814 -29.24 -56.77 33.56
N LEU A 815 -28.00 -56.65 33.07
CA LEU A 815 -27.07 -55.56 33.41
C LEU A 815 -27.21 -54.40 32.40
N LEU A 816 -27.07 -53.18 32.90
CA LEU A 816 -27.18 -51.98 32.07
C LEU A 816 -25.80 -51.53 31.58
N SER A 817 -25.54 -51.69 30.28
CA SER A 817 -24.34 -51.13 29.67
C SER A 817 -24.32 -49.60 29.77
N GLN A 818 -23.12 -49.02 29.84
CA GLN A 818 -22.91 -47.59 29.66
C GLN A 818 -23.32 -47.13 28.26
N PHE A 819 -23.29 -48.03 27.28
CA PHE A 819 -23.43 -47.71 25.88
C PHE A 819 -24.78 -48.09 25.27
N GLY A 820 -25.19 -47.38 24.23
CA GLY A 820 -26.45 -47.56 23.50
C GLY A 820 -27.09 -46.22 23.12
N ALA A 821 -28.37 -46.21 22.79
CA ALA A 821 -29.07 -45.02 22.28
C ALA A 821 -30.10 -44.45 23.25
N GLY A 822 -30.02 -43.14 23.51
CA GLY A 822 -31.10 -42.36 24.14
C GLY A 822 -31.22 -42.50 25.66
N ASN A 823 -32.43 -42.22 26.17
CA ASN A 823 -32.75 -42.37 27.59
C ASN A 823 -32.79 -43.86 27.94
N VAL A 824 -32.28 -44.22 29.13
CA VAL A 824 -32.46 -45.59 29.63
C VAL A 824 -33.91 -45.75 30.04
N THR A 825 -34.61 -46.72 29.43
CA THR A 825 -36.00 -47.05 29.76
C THR A 825 -36.13 -48.48 30.27
N TYR A 826 -37.21 -48.72 30.99
CA TYR A 826 -37.70 -50.06 31.33
C TYR A 826 -39.22 -50.00 31.52
N THR A 827 -39.88 -51.17 31.55
CA THR A 827 -41.31 -51.28 31.80
C THR A 827 -41.54 -51.89 33.18
N PRO A 828 -41.87 -51.11 34.23
CA PRO A 828 -42.08 -51.62 35.57
C PRO A 828 -43.22 -52.63 35.65
N ASN A 829 -44.32 -52.38 34.91
CA ASN A 829 -45.41 -53.32 34.68
C ASN A 829 -46.25 -52.84 33.47
N ALA A 830 -47.21 -53.66 33.06
CA ALA A 830 -48.06 -53.37 31.91
C ALA A 830 -48.94 -52.12 32.07
N GLU A 831 -49.29 -51.72 33.29
CA GLU A 831 -50.15 -50.56 33.56
C GLU A 831 -49.39 -49.23 33.44
N ILE A 832 -48.12 -49.21 33.85
CA ILE A 832 -47.26 -48.02 33.80
C ILE A 832 -46.67 -47.83 32.40
N GLY A 833 -46.40 -48.93 31.68
CA GLY A 833 -45.75 -48.88 30.37
C GLY A 833 -44.27 -48.51 30.46
N GLU A 834 -43.68 -48.16 29.32
CA GLU A 834 -42.27 -47.78 29.23
C GLU A 834 -42.03 -46.41 29.85
N VAL A 835 -41.05 -46.34 30.75
CA VAL A 835 -40.71 -45.12 31.50
C VAL A 835 -39.20 -44.95 31.61
N GLN A 836 -38.76 -43.70 31.75
CA GLN A 836 -37.34 -43.36 31.88
C GLN A 836 -36.81 -43.74 33.27
N LEU A 837 -35.68 -44.43 33.32
CA LEU A 837 -34.97 -44.79 34.54
C LEU A 837 -34.42 -43.54 35.25
N CYS A 838 -34.62 -43.49 36.56
CA CYS A 838 -33.94 -42.56 37.45
C CYS A 838 -33.33 -43.31 38.63
N THR A 839 -32.19 -42.83 39.13
CA THR A 839 -31.50 -43.41 40.28
C THR A 839 -31.15 -42.32 41.29
N LEU A 840 -31.16 -42.66 42.58
CA LEU A 840 -30.66 -41.75 43.60
C LEU A 840 -29.13 -41.73 43.60
N ASN A 841 -28.56 -40.55 43.86
CA ASN A 841 -27.12 -40.30 43.95
C ASN A 841 -26.84 -39.45 45.21
N LYS A 842 -27.33 -39.92 46.36
CA LYS A 842 -27.20 -39.23 47.65
C LYS A 842 -26.06 -39.83 48.47
N PRO A 843 -25.13 -39.03 49.01
CA PRO A 843 -24.09 -39.54 49.89
C PRO A 843 -24.69 -40.13 51.17
N HIS A 844 -24.06 -41.20 51.68
CA HIS A 844 -24.58 -42.06 52.75
C HIS A 844 -24.81 -41.36 54.11
N ASN A 845 -24.38 -40.10 54.25
CA ASN A 845 -24.43 -39.33 55.49
C ASN A 845 -25.80 -38.69 55.81
N ASN A 846 -26.83 -38.87 54.98
CA ASN A 846 -28.10 -38.12 55.09
C ASN A 846 -29.38 -38.98 55.27
N GLY A 847 -29.27 -40.13 55.94
CA GLY A 847 -30.37 -41.09 56.07
C GLY A 847 -30.42 -42.04 54.88
N SER A 848 -30.74 -43.31 55.12
CA SER A 848 -30.77 -44.39 54.15
C SER A 848 -31.73 -44.07 53.00
N HIS A 849 -31.27 -43.45 51.93
CA HIS A 849 -32.11 -43.09 50.78
C HIS A 849 -31.32 -43.36 49.51
N ASP A 850 -31.45 -44.58 49.01
CA ASP A 850 -30.85 -45.04 47.77
C ASP A 850 -31.84 -45.90 46.96
N GLY A 851 -31.39 -46.37 45.80
CA GLY A 851 -32.21 -47.16 44.89
C GLY A 851 -32.58 -46.43 43.60
N ALA A 852 -33.43 -47.09 42.82
CA ALA A 852 -33.83 -46.67 41.49
C ALA A 852 -35.34 -46.70 41.34
N GLY A 853 -35.83 -45.91 40.39
CA GLY A 853 -37.24 -45.79 40.05
C GLY A 853 -37.42 -45.31 38.63
N PHE A 854 -38.54 -44.69 38.35
CA PHE A 854 -38.84 -44.13 37.05
C PHE A 854 -39.34 -42.69 37.12
N VAL A 855 -39.05 -41.91 36.08
CA VAL A 855 -39.43 -40.51 35.97
C VAL A 855 -40.92 -40.41 35.67
N ARG A 856 -41.68 -39.77 36.56
CA ARG A 856 -43.10 -39.46 36.38
C ARG A 856 -43.45 -38.17 37.11
N ASN A 857 -44.16 -37.25 36.46
CA ASN A 857 -44.61 -35.98 37.04
C ASN A 857 -43.48 -35.15 37.72
N GLY A 858 -42.27 -35.14 37.14
CA GLY A 858 -41.11 -34.42 37.70
C GLY A 858 -40.50 -35.06 38.96
N ARG A 859 -40.85 -36.32 39.23
CA ARG A 859 -40.36 -37.11 40.37
C ARG A 859 -39.80 -38.44 39.89
N CYS A 860 -38.87 -38.99 40.65
CA CYS A 860 -38.41 -40.35 40.56
C CYS A 860 -39.26 -41.20 41.51
N GLU A 861 -40.15 -42.00 40.96
CA GLU A 861 -41.15 -42.78 41.69
C GLU A 861 -40.98 -44.27 41.46
N GLN A 862 -41.70 -45.08 42.24
CA GLN A 862 -41.75 -46.52 42.12
C GLN A 862 -43.18 -47.04 41.93
N VAL A 863 -43.32 -48.34 41.65
CA VAL A 863 -44.64 -48.98 41.56
C VAL A 863 -45.43 -48.84 42.87
N GLU A 864 -46.75 -48.93 42.79
CA GLU A 864 -47.61 -48.73 43.97
C GLU A 864 -47.24 -49.72 45.09
N GLY A 865 -47.22 -49.22 46.34
CA GLY A 865 -46.92 -50.01 47.53
C GLY A 865 -45.44 -50.04 47.92
N VAL A 866 -44.54 -49.51 47.10
CA VAL A 866 -43.11 -49.39 47.44
C VAL A 866 -42.88 -48.23 48.41
N LYS A 867 -42.22 -48.52 49.52
CA LYS A 867 -41.97 -47.58 50.60
C LYS A 867 -40.51 -47.63 51.05
N ASN A 868 -40.04 -46.51 51.58
CA ASN A 868 -38.81 -46.45 52.34
C ASN A 868 -38.91 -47.37 53.57
N ASN A 869 -37.86 -48.15 53.84
CA ASN A 869 -37.81 -49.16 54.88
C ASN A 869 -37.65 -48.55 56.28
N ALA A 870 -36.82 -47.50 56.40
CA ALA A 870 -36.57 -46.76 57.64
C ALA A 870 -37.74 -45.84 58.06
N GLU A 871 -38.40 -45.17 57.11
CA GLU A 871 -39.42 -44.13 57.35
C GLU A 871 -40.85 -44.58 57.06
N GLY A 872 -41.05 -45.68 56.32
CA GLY A 872 -42.37 -46.17 55.92
C GLY A 872 -43.15 -45.26 54.97
N ARG A 873 -42.52 -44.25 54.39
CA ARG A 873 -43.09 -43.32 53.41
C ARG A 873 -43.04 -43.89 52.00
N VAL A 874 -43.92 -43.44 51.11
CA VAL A 874 -43.90 -43.82 49.69
C VAL A 874 -42.54 -43.45 49.08
N TRP A 875 -41.93 -44.37 48.34
CA TRP A 875 -40.65 -44.13 47.68
C TRP A 875 -40.90 -43.22 46.45
N SER A 876 -40.65 -41.93 46.62
CA SER A 876 -40.87 -40.91 45.59
C SER A 876 -40.04 -39.66 45.90
N TYR A 877 -39.14 -39.30 45.00
CA TYR A 877 -38.17 -38.20 45.18
C TYR A 877 -38.33 -37.15 44.09
N ALA A 878 -38.28 -35.87 44.44
CA ALA A 878 -38.31 -34.81 43.44
C ALA A 878 -37.01 -34.81 42.62
N ILE A 879 -37.10 -34.69 41.29
CA ILE A 879 -35.91 -34.56 40.44
C ILE A 879 -35.42 -33.11 40.55
N ARG A 880 -34.49 -32.88 41.46
CA ARG A 880 -33.85 -31.58 41.71
C ARG A 880 -32.35 -31.79 41.94
N ASN A 881 -31.52 -30.96 41.32
CA ASN A 881 -30.05 -31.00 41.45
C ASN A 881 -29.45 -32.38 41.06
N SER A 882 -28.20 -32.66 41.44
CA SER A 882 -27.47 -33.90 41.11
C SER A 882 -27.78 -35.10 42.03
N GLU A 883 -28.80 -35.01 42.88
CA GLU A 883 -29.19 -36.06 43.83
C GLU A 883 -30.05 -37.16 43.21
N VAL A 884 -30.72 -36.86 42.09
CA VAL A 884 -31.53 -37.82 41.33
C VAL A 884 -31.09 -37.74 39.88
N LEU A 885 -30.48 -38.83 39.40
CA LEU A 885 -29.93 -38.90 38.06
C LEU A 885 -30.94 -39.56 37.13
N SER A 886 -31.39 -38.83 36.11
CA SER A 886 -32.05 -39.44 34.96
C SER A 886 -30.97 -40.10 34.09
N ARG A 887 -31.16 -41.37 33.73
CA ARG A 887 -30.12 -42.14 33.05
C ARG A 887 -30.24 -42.08 31.53
N THR A 888 -29.10 -41.94 30.87
CA THR A 888 -28.94 -41.91 29.41
C THR A 888 -27.81 -42.85 29.01
N LEU A 889 -27.86 -43.38 27.80
CA LEU A 889 -26.81 -44.23 27.22
C LEU A 889 -25.86 -43.38 26.36
N ALA A 890 -24.58 -43.74 26.35
CA ALA A 890 -23.59 -43.14 25.45
C ALA A 890 -23.54 -43.93 24.13
N SER A 891 -23.75 -43.28 22.98
CA SER A 891 -23.57 -43.98 21.71
C SER A 891 -22.09 -44.24 21.45
N GLN A 892 -21.76 -45.45 20.99
CA GLN A 892 -20.43 -45.80 20.51
C GLN A 892 -20.27 -45.62 19.01
N ARG A 893 -21.27 -45.05 18.31
CA ARG A 893 -21.20 -44.89 16.87
C ARG A 893 -19.99 -44.04 16.49
N ARG A 894 -19.30 -44.42 15.42
CA ARG A 894 -18.08 -43.76 14.93
C ARG A 894 -18.27 -43.42 13.46
N CYS A 895 -18.14 -42.14 13.11
CA CYS A 895 -18.21 -41.69 11.73
C CYS A 895 -16.84 -41.27 11.22
N GLU A 896 -16.55 -41.48 9.94
CA GLU A 896 -15.28 -41.07 9.33
C GLU A 896 -15.46 -40.60 7.88
N LEU A 897 -14.58 -39.68 7.47
CA LEU A 897 -14.30 -39.36 6.08
C LEU A 897 -13.03 -40.07 5.64
N VAL A 898 -13.10 -40.74 4.49
CA VAL A 898 -11.95 -41.34 3.81
C VAL A 898 -11.71 -40.57 2.52
N VAL A 899 -10.57 -39.90 2.44
CA VAL A 899 -10.16 -39.09 1.28
C VAL A 899 -9.02 -39.79 0.55
N GLU A 900 -9.32 -40.35 -0.62
CA GLU A 900 -8.37 -41.07 -1.45
C GLU A 900 -7.65 -40.14 -2.40
N HIS A 901 -6.32 -40.22 -2.42
CA HIS A 901 -5.45 -39.60 -3.42
C HIS A 901 -4.73 -40.69 -4.20
N ARG A 902 -4.08 -40.33 -5.33
CA ARG A 902 -3.32 -41.31 -6.14
C ARG A 902 -2.27 -42.09 -5.33
N ASN A 903 -1.73 -41.50 -4.28
CA ASN A 903 -0.61 -42.05 -3.48
C ASN A 903 -0.99 -42.33 -2.00
N GLY A 904 -2.27 -42.58 -1.69
CA GLY A 904 -2.72 -42.99 -0.36
C GLY A 904 -4.04 -42.37 0.08
N SER A 905 -4.56 -42.80 1.23
CA SER A 905 -5.79 -42.29 1.83
C SER A 905 -5.50 -41.43 3.07
N THR A 906 -6.40 -40.51 3.37
CA THR A 906 -6.45 -39.77 4.64
C THR A 906 -7.77 -40.10 5.33
N HIS A 907 -7.71 -40.58 6.56
CA HIS A 907 -8.87 -40.94 7.37
C HIS A 907 -9.10 -39.87 8.44
N ILE A 908 -10.34 -39.43 8.60
CA ILE A 908 -10.68 -38.30 9.45
C ILE A 908 -11.90 -38.69 10.27
N ALA A 909 -11.77 -38.73 11.59
CA ALA A 909 -12.90 -38.99 12.47
C ALA A 909 -13.87 -37.80 12.47
N LEU A 910 -15.16 -38.11 12.48
CA LEU A 910 -16.27 -37.18 12.67
C LEU A 910 -17.09 -37.59 13.89
N ASP A 911 -17.90 -36.67 14.41
CA ASP A 911 -18.80 -36.96 15.54
C ASP A 911 -19.80 -38.06 15.18
N GLY A 912 -19.82 -39.13 15.99
CA GLY A 912 -20.74 -40.25 15.82
C GLY A 912 -22.18 -39.99 16.27
N ASN A 913 -22.45 -38.82 16.83
CA ASN A 913 -23.77 -38.40 17.31
C ASN A 913 -24.18 -37.08 16.64
N ARG A 914 -25.48 -36.87 16.47
CA ARG A 914 -25.99 -35.54 16.09
C ARG A 914 -25.64 -34.53 17.17
N HIS A 915 -25.11 -33.37 16.78
CA HIS A 915 -24.89 -32.23 17.68
C HIS A 915 -26.21 -31.70 18.24
N LYS A 916 -27.30 -31.81 17.47
CA LYS A 916 -28.67 -31.57 17.92
C LYS A 916 -29.60 -32.64 17.35
N SER A 917 -30.49 -33.19 18.18
CA SER A 917 -31.34 -34.33 17.80
C SER A 917 -32.26 -34.09 16.59
N THR A 918 -32.60 -32.83 16.28
CA THR A 918 -33.55 -32.44 15.23
C THR A 918 -32.93 -32.15 13.86
N GLU A 919 -31.60 -32.21 13.73
CA GLU A 919 -30.89 -31.85 12.50
C GLU A 919 -29.67 -32.74 12.27
N SER A 920 -29.35 -32.98 11.00
CA SER A 920 -28.10 -33.60 10.58
C SER A 920 -26.91 -32.69 10.93
N ASN A 921 -25.74 -33.31 11.11
CA ASN A 921 -24.48 -32.60 11.27
C ASN A 921 -23.99 -32.06 9.94
N LYS A 922 -23.03 -31.12 9.99
CA LYS A 922 -22.17 -30.77 8.87
C LYS A 922 -20.72 -31.05 9.21
N PHE A 923 -19.93 -31.34 8.19
CA PHE A 923 -18.47 -31.46 8.30
C PHE A 923 -17.80 -30.37 7.45
N HIS A 924 -16.60 -30.00 7.87
CA HIS A 924 -15.79 -28.96 7.24
C HIS A 924 -14.31 -29.18 7.56
N VAL A 925 -13.53 -29.52 6.54
CA VAL A 925 -12.12 -29.94 6.71
C VAL A 925 -11.25 -29.29 5.64
N ASN A 926 -10.14 -28.67 6.04
CA ASN A 926 -9.07 -28.28 5.12
C ASN A 926 -8.01 -29.38 5.00
N LEU A 927 -7.67 -29.73 3.77
CA LEU A 927 -6.49 -30.53 3.45
C LEU A 927 -5.51 -29.72 2.60
N SER A 928 -4.21 -29.95 2.80
CA SER A 928 -3.16 -29.37 1.96
C SER A 928 -3.29 -29.87 0.51
N MET A 929 -3.16 -28.96 -0.45
CA MET A 929 -3.14 -29.29 -1.87
C MET A 929 -1.82 -29.94 -2.35
N GLU A 930 -0.82 -30.08 -1.48
CA GLU A 930 0.46 -30.75 -1.81
C GLU A 930 0.26 -32.21 -2.25
N LYS A 931 -0.78 -32.89 -1.76
CA LYS A 931 -1.13 -34.28 -2.17
C LYS A 931 -1.90 -34.34 -3.49
N GLY A 932 -2.15 -33.20 -4.13
CA GLY A 932 -2.95 -33.06 -5.34
C GLY A 932 -4.46 -33.16 -5.09
N VAL A 933 -5.23 -33.21 -6.18
CA VAL A 933 -6.69 -33.30 -6.12
C VAL A 933 -7.14 -34.68 -5.62
N PRO A 934 -8.09 -34.77 -4.67
CA PRO A 934 -8.65 -36.04 -4.25
C PRO A 934 -9.34 -36.80 -5.40
N THR A 935 -9.18 -38.11 -5.41
CA THR A 935 -9.78 -39.03 -6.40
C THR A 935 -11.14 -39.57 -5.98
N GLN A 936 -11.35 -39.74 -4.68
CA GLN A 936 -12.63 -40.15 -4.10
C GLN A 936 -12.72 -39.63 -2.66
N VAL A 937 -13.92 -39.28 -2.24
CA VAL A 937 -14.26 -38.99 -0.85
C VAL A 937 -15.42 -39.89 -0.45
N SER A 938 -15.25 -40.66 0.61
CA SER A 938 -16.27 -41.54 1.16
C SER A 938 -16.60 -41.13 2.59
N LEU A 939 -17.87 -41.21 2.96
CA LEU A 939 -18.35 -40.97 4.31
C LEU A 939 -19.05 -42.24 4.81
N SER A 940 -18.64 -42.72 5.98
CA SER A 940 -19.21 -43.90 6.61
C SER A 940 -19.38 -43.73 8.10
N CYS A 941 -20.35 -44.43 8.67
CA CYS A 941 -20.50 -44.57 10.12
C CYS A 941 -20.58 -46.05 10.49
N SER A 942 -19.98 -46.39 11.62
CA SER A 942 -19.84 -47.76 12.11
C SER A 942 -20.34 -47.85 13.54
N ASP A 943 -21.00 -48.96 13.85
CA ASP A 943 -21.47 -49.33 15.18
C ASP A 943 -21.29 -50.85 15.40
N LEU A 944 -21.85 -51.38 16.51
CA LEU A 944 -21.76 -52.80 16.84
C LEU A 944 -22.37 -53.74 15.76
N ASN A 945 -23.23 -53.22 14.86
CA ASN A 945 -23.79 -53.99 13.74
C ASN A 945 -22.93 -53.93 12.46
N GLY A 946 -21.83 -53.18 12.47
CA GLY A 946 -20.88 -53.04 11.36
C GLY A 946 -20.84 -51.63 10.74
N THR A 947 -20.18 -51.51 9.59
CA THR A 947 -19.96 -50.23 8.90
C THR A 947 -21.01 -49.99 7.81
N SER A 948 -21.66 -48.83 7.88
CA SER A 948 -22.58 -48.30 6.88
C SER A 948 -21.90 -47.17 6.08
N THR A 949 -21.89 -47.26 4.75
CA THR A 949 -21.48 -46.13 3.90
C THR A 949 -22.67 -45.19 3.74
N LEU A 950 -22.53 -43.94 4.14
CA LEU A 950 -23.59 -42.93 4.04
C LEU A 950 -23.63 -42.31 2.64
N THR A 951 -22.47 -41.92 2.10
CA THR A 951 -22.36 -41.37 0.74
C THR A 951 -20.93 -41.43 0.21
N ARG A 952 -20.78 -41.25 -1.10
CA ARG A 952 -19.49 -41.12 -1.79
C ARG A 952 -19.57 -40.01 -2.84
N PHE A 953 -18.45 -39.34 -3.05
CA PHE A 953 -18.29 -38.31 -4.06
C PHE A 953 -17.00 -38.53 -4.84
N THR A 954 -17.08 -38.40 -6.16
CA THR A 954 -15.92 -38.44 -7.07
C THR A 954 -15.65 -37.01 -7.54
N PRO A 955 -14.57 -36.38 -7.05
CA PRO A 955 -14.24 -35.01 -7.44
C PRO A 955 -13.86 -34.90 -8.92
N ASP A 956 -14.08 -33.71 -9.49
CA ASP A 956 -13.47 -33.35 -10.76
C ASP A 956 -11.94 -33.44 -10.63
N GLN A 957 -11.31 -34.13 -11.57
CA GLN A 957 -9.86 -34.33 -11.56
C GLN A 957 -9.10 -33.15 -12.17
N ASN A 958 -9.80 -32.22 -12.83
CA ASN A 958 -9.23 -31.00 -13.40
C ASN A 958 -10.01 -29.74 -12.92
N PRO A 959 -10.08 -29.49 -11.60
CA PRO A 959 -10.72 -28.28 -11.10
C PRO A 959 -10.02 -27.03 -11.63
N PRO A 960 -10.73 -25.90 -11.79
CA PRO A 960 -10.21 -24.68 -12.40
C PRO A 960 -9.27 -23.89 -11.47
N LEU A 961 -8.20 -24.53 -10.97
CA LEU A 961 -7.24 -23.95 -10.04
C LEU A 961 -6.46 -22.79 -10.66
N ASP A 962 -6.26 -22.83 -11.98
CA ASP A 962 -5.62 -21.78 -12.78
C ASP A 962 -6.46 -20.48 -12.83
N LYS A 963 -7.75 -20.57 -12.52
CA LYS A 963 -8.65 -19.40 -12.47
C LYS A 963 -8.63 -18.65 -11.14
N LEU A 964 -8.10 -19.26 -10.08
CA LEU A 964 -7.98 -18.62 -8.77
C LEU A 964 -7.16 -17.32 -8.89
N LYS A 965 -7.66 -16.26 -8.25
CA LYS A 965 -6.96 -14.97 -8.18
C LYS A 965 -6.30 -14.80 -6.82
N GLY A 966 -5.00 -14.51 -6.80
CA GLY A 966 -4.25 -14.26 -5.56
C GLY A 966 -3.64 -15.52 -4.91
N PRO A 967 -3.43 -15.54 -3.57
CA PRO A 967 -3.92 -14.56 -2.60
C PRO A 967 -3.20 -13.23 -2.78
N ILE A 968 -3.89 -12.13 -2.46
CA ILE A 968 -3.27 -10.81 -2.39
C ILE A 968 -3.07 -10.45 -0.92
N ILE A 969 -1.80 -10.31 -0.53
CA ILE A 969 -1.37 -9.93 0.82
C ILE A 969 -0.81 -8.51 0.76
N ILE A 970 -1.36 -7.63 1.59
CA ILE A 970 -1.04 -6.20 1.63
C ILE A 970 -0.70 -5.80 3.06
N GLY A 971 0.30 -4.93 3.19
CA GLY A 971 0.77 -4.40 4.49
C GLY A 971 1.94 -5.19 5.07
N GLN A 972 2.52 -4.67 6.16
CA GLN A 972 3.76 -5.17 6.76
C GLN A 972 4.88 -5.32 5.71
N GLU A 973 5.65 -6.41 5.75
CA GLU A 973 6.75 -6.70 4.82
C GLU A 973 6.30 -6.87 3.36
N TYR A 974 5.01 -7.16 3.11
CA TYR A 974 4.48 -7.32 1.75
C TYR A 974 4.28 -5.98 1.03
N GLY A 975 4.04 -4.90 1.79
CA GLY A 975 3.70 -3.57 1.25
C GLY A 975 2.58 -3.67 0.21
N TYR A 976 2.85 -3.17 -1.01
CA TYR A 976 1.98 -3.32 -2.20
C TYR A 976 2.66 -4.12 -3.32
N SER A 977 3.72 -4.88 -3.03
CA SER A 977 4.53 -5.58 -4.03
C SER A 977 3.70 -6.48 -4.96
N GLN A 978 2.79 -7.28 -4.38
CA GLN A 978 1.91 -8.17 -5.15
C GLN A 978 0.90 -7.41 -6.02
N VAL A 979 0.51 -6.19 -5.62
CA VAL A 979 -0.35 -5.31 -6.44
C VAL A 979 0.44 -4.81 -7.65
N ILE A 980 1.70 -4.43 -7.44
CA ILE A 980 2.62 -3.95 -8.50
C ILE A 980 2.98 -5.07 -9.48
N ASP A 981 3.01 -6.31 -9.01
CA ASP A 981 3.22 -7.50 -9.85
C ASP A 981 2.15 -7.74 -10.89
N MET A 982 1.01 -7.06 -10.76
CA MET A 982 -0.08 -7.11 -11.73
C MET A 982 -0.03 -5.97 -12.75
N THR A 983 0.86 -4.98 -12.60
CA THR A 983 1.12 -3.95 -13.60
C THR A 983 1.54 -4.59 -14.93
N LYS A 984 0.84 -4.33 -16.02
CA LYS A 984 1.16 -4.95 -17.32
C LYS A 984 2.56 -4.56 -17.79
N THR A 985 3.38 -5.51 -18.25
CA THR A 985 4.59 -5.14 -18.99
C THR A 985 4.22 -4.45 -20.31
N PHE A 986 5.17 -3.83 -20.98
CA PHE A 986 4.94 -3.21 -22.29
C PHE A 986 4.44 -4.23 -23.31
N ALA A 987 5.03 -5.42 -23.33
CA ALA A 987 4.60 -6.56 -24.15
C ALA A 987 3.16 -7.04 -23.85
N GLN A 988 2.61 -6.74 -22.67
CA GLN A 988 1.23 -7.08 -22.29
C GLN A 988 0.24 -5.94 -22.51
N ASN A 989 0.73 -4.74 -22.84
CA ASN A 989 -0.10 -3.55 -23.00
C ASN A 989 -0.48 -3.36 -24.47
N GLN A 990 -1.69 -3.80 -24.81
CA GLN A 990 -2.21 -3.70 -26.16
C GLN A 990 -2.31 -2.26 -26.68
N THR A 991 -2.57 -1.26 -25.83
CA THR A 991 -2.57 0.14 -26.28
C THR A 991 -1.18 0.59 -26.68
N LEU A 992 -0.16 0.23 -25.90
CA LEU A 992 1.24 0.56 -26.18
C LEU A 992 1.74 -0.13 -27.45
N LEU A 993 1.47 -1.43 -27.62
CA LEU A 993 1.81 -2.18 -28.83
C LEU A 993 1.14 -1.63 -30.10
N ASN A 994 0.04 -0.92 -29.91
CA ASN A 994 -0.76 -0.32 -30.96
C ASN A 994 -0.49 1.18 -31.13
N THR A 995 0.54 1.74 -30.50
CA THR A 995 0.87 3.15 -30.63
C THR A 995 2.26 3.27 -31.27
N ASP A 996 2.34 4.00 -32.37
CA ASP A 996 3.63 4.29 -33.02
C ASP A 996 4.29 5.51 -32.37
N PHE A 997 5.57 5.38 -32.04
CA PHE A 997 6.36 6.45 -31.44
C PHE A 997 7.52 6.83 -32.37
N ALA A 998 7.65 8.12 -32.68
CA ALA A 998 8.72 8.65 -33.53
C ALA A 998 9.89 9.21 -32.71
N THR A 999 9.68 9.46 -31.42
CA THR A 999 10.69 10.07 -30.53
C THR A 999 10.62 9.48 -29.12
N ILE A 1000 11.72 9.60 -28.37
CA ILE A 1000 11.80 9.19 -26.95
C ILE A 1000 10.81 10.01 -26.11
N ALA A 1001 10.67 11.31 -26.35
CA ALA A 1001 9.74 12.14 -25.60
C ALA A 1001 8.27 11.72 -25.77
N GLU A 1002 7.85 11.34 -26.99
CA GLU A 1002 6.49 10.82 -27.24
C GLU A 1002 6.25 9.53 -26.44
N PHE A 1003 7.24 8.62 -26.41
CA PHE A 1003 7.15 7.37 -25.66
C PHE A 1003 7.16 7.59 -24.14
N ASP A 1004 8.09 8.39 -23.62
CA ASP A 1004 8.17 8.73 -22.20
C ASP A 1004 6.85 9.32 -21.69
N ALA A 1005 6.24 10.23 -22.46
CA ALA A 1005 4.96 10.85 -22.10
C ALA A 1005 3.84 9.81 -22.02
N PHE A 1006 3.78 8.89 -22.99
CA PHE A 1006 2.81 7.79 -22.96
C PHE A 1006 3.02 6.89 -21.75
N VAL A 1007 4.25 6.46 -21.48
CA VAL A 1007 4.54 5.56 -20.35
C VAL A 1007 4.25 6.28 -19.03
N ALA A 1008 4.64 7.54 -18.89
CA ALA A 1008 4.32 8.36 -17.72
C ALA A 1008 2.81 8.39 -17.47
N GLU A 1009 2.01 8.69 -18.50
CA GLU A 1009 0.54 8.73 -18.40
C GLU A 1009 -0.06 7.38 -17.98
N HIS A 1010 0.36 6.29 -18.62
CA HIS A 1010 -0.28 4.97 -18.47
C HIS A 1010 0.25 4.14 -17.29
N TYR A 1011 1.47 4.41 -16.82
CA TYR A 1011 2.13 3.63 -15.77
C TYR A 1011 2.53 4.47 -14.55
N GLY A 1012 2.89 5.74 -14.76
CA GLY A 1012 3.43 6.64 -13.75
C GLY A 1012 2.44 7.67 -13.23
N ARG A 1013 1.19 7.67 -13.71
CA ARG A 1013 0.15 8.69 -13.43
C ARG A 1013 0.60 10.11 -13.81
N GLY A 1014 1.27 10.22 -14.96
CA GLY A 1014 1.83 11.46 -15.49
C GLY A 1014 3.23 11.79 -14.97
N VAL A 1015 3.80 10.98 -14.07
CA VAL A 1015 5.14 11.20 -13.51
C VAL A 1015 6.10 10.11 -13.97
N LEU A 1016 7.25 10.50 -14.50
CA LEU A 1016 8.37 9.63 -14.84
C LEU A 1016 9.60 10.05 -14.05
N ASN A 1017 10.03 9.21 -13.11
CA ASN A 1017 11.25 9.47 -12.35
C ASN A 1017 12.46 9.02 -13.17
N ASN A 1018 13.55 9.78 -13.11
CA ASN A 1018 14.85 9.36 -13.62
C ASN A 1018 15.81 9.34 -12.43
N GLY A 1019 16.86 8.50 -12.42
CA GLY A 1019 17.71 8.28 -11.23
C GLY A 1019 18.28 9.55 -10.54
N VAL A 1020 18.18 10.73 -11.18
CA VAL A 1020 18.53 12.06 -10.67
C VAL A 1020 17.33 12.81 -10.08
N THR A 1021 16.18 12.87 -10.78
CA THR A 1021 14.95 13.52 -10.31
C THR A 1021 13.95 12.50 -9.76
N LYS A 1022 13.64 12.61 -8.47
CA LYS A 1022 12.74 11.70 -7.75
C LYS A 1022 11.47 12.43 -7.35
N ALA A 1023 10.72 12.91 -8.34
CA ALA A 1023 9.44 13.58 -8.14
C ALA A 1023 8.48 12.73 -7.29
N GLU A 1024 8.55 11.40 -7.41
CA GLU A 1024 7.83 10.45 -6.55
C GLU A 1024 8.72 9.30 -6.08
N ARG A 1025 8.80 9.08 -4.76
CA ARG A 1025 9.42 7.89 -4.14
C ARG A 1025 8.37 7.10 -3.35
N ARG A 1026 7.71 6.16 -4.02
CA ARG A 1026 6.67 5.28 -3.45
C ARG A 1026 6.62 3.94 -4.17
N ALA A 1027 6.01 2.94 -3.54
CA ALA A 1027 5.61 1.72 -4.22
C ALA A 1027 4.68 2.05 -5.40
N GLY A 1028 4.93 1.48 -6.57
CA GLY A 1028 4.20 1.77 -7.80
C GLY A 1028 4.68 3.03 -8.55
N ALA A 1029 5.74 3.71 -8.10
CA ALA A 1029 6.33 4.82 -8.85
C ALA A 1029 7.11 4.29 -10.07
N LEU A 1030 6.93 4.97 -11.20
CA LEU A 1030 7.57 4.65 -12.47
C LEU A 1030 8.93 5.33 -12.56
N TYR A 1031 9.93 4.57 -13.00
CA TYR A 1031 11.30 5.02 -13.22
C TYR A 1031 11.77 4.65 -14.62
N VAL A 1032 12.51 5.55 -15.25
CA VAL A 1032 13.34 5.28 -16.42
C VAL A 1032 14.79 5.11 -15.99
N TYR A 1033 15.43 4.09 -16.54
CA TYR A 1033 16.82 3.73 -16.30
C TYR A 1033 17.58 3.68 -17.63
N PRO A 1034 18.54 4.58 -17.87
CA PRO A 1034 19.44 4.48 -19.01
C PRO A 1034 20.41 3.32 -18.76
N ASN A 1035 20.17 2.15 -19.34
CA ASN A 1035 20.92 0.95 -19.02
C ASN A 1035 22.32 0.98 -19.67
N PRO A 1036 23.40 1.07 -18.88
CA PRO A 1036 24.75 1.15 -19.42
C PRO A 1036 25.23 -0.18 -19.97
N GLU A 1037 24.69 -1.33 -19.54
CA GLU A 1037 25.16 -2.65 -19.98
C GLU A 1037 24.57 -3.04 -21.34
N THR A 1038 23.29 -2.77 -21.56
CA THR A 1038 22.59 -3.08 -22.82
C THR A 1038 22.62 -1.93 -23.81
N GLY A 1039 22.85 -0.70 -23.35
CA GLY A 1039 22.70 0.51 -24.16
C GLY A 1039 21.25 0.78 -24.57
N THR A 1040 20.28 0.41 -23.73
CA THR A 1040 18.84 0.61 -23.95
C THR A 1040 18.24 1.55 -22.91
N ARG A 1041 17.03 2.05 -23.16
CA ARG A 1041 16.27 2.87 -22.21
C ARG A 1041 15.17 2.04 -21.57
N ASP A 1042 15.43 1.57 -20.34
CA ASP A 1042 14.62 0.59 -19.64
C ASP A 1042 13.69 1.23 -18.62
N TYR A 1043 12.52 0.63 -18.38
CA TYR A 1043 11.50 1.17 -17.48
C TYR A 1043 11.18 0.18 -16.37
N PHE A 1044 11.10 0.72 -15.16
CA PHE A 1044 10.85 -0.05 -13.95
C PHE A 1044 9.76 0.58 -13.11
N VAL A 1045 9.03 -0.26 -12.38
CA VAL A 1045 8.15 0.18 -11.30
C VAL A 1045 8.73 -0.26 -9.97
N MET A 1046 8.84 0.68 -9.02
CA MET A 1046 9.34 0.40 -7.68
C MET A 1046 8.37 -0.50 -6.93
N ARG A 1047 8.83 -1.66 -6.44
CA ARG A 1047 8.07 -2.61 -5.60
C ARG A 1047 8.04 -2.19 -4.13
N THR A 1048 9.16 -1.71 -3.63
CA THR A 1048 9.37 -1.33 -2.22
C THR A 1048 10.26 -0.11 -2.11
N LEU A 1049 10.10 0.68 -1.04
CA LEU A 1049 10.92 1.86 -0.74
C LEU A 1049 12.39 1.53 -0.44
N GLU A 1050 12.67 0.26 -0.11
CA GLU A 1050 14.01 -0.30 0.14
C GLU A 1050 14.71 -0.75 -1.14
N ALA A 1051 14.12 -0.50 -2.31
CA ALA A 1051 14.71 -0.87 -3.59
C ALA A 1051 16.14 -0.30 -3.73
N GLY A 1052 17.08 -1.19 -4.06
CA GLY A 1052 18.48 -0.86 -4.31
C GLY A 1052 18.71 -0.29 -5.71
N ALA A 1053 19.88 -0.54 -6.28
CA ALA A 1053 20.19 -0.19 -7.66
C ALA A 1053 19.25 -0.90 -8.65
N PHE A 1054 19.06 -0.32 -9.84
CA PHE A 1054 18.28 -0.95 -10.91
C PHE A 1054 18.97 -2.24 -11.41
N PRO A 1055 18.21 -3.30 -11.69
CA PRO A 1055 18.73 -4.46 -12.43
C PRO A 1055 19.20 -4.03 -13.83
N THR A 1056 20.37 -4.52 -14.26
CA THR A 1056 20.95 -4.22 -15.58
C THR A 1056 20.67 -5.29 -16.63
N ASP A 1057 20.13 -6.44 -16.23
CA ASP A 1057 19.88 -7.61 -17.09
C ASP A 1057 18.45 -7.66 -17.67
N GLN A 1058 17.71 -6.55 -17.58
CA GLN A 1058 16.32 -6.43 -18.05
C GLN A 1058 15.36 -7.43 -17.37
N THR A 1059 15.63 -7.74 -16.10
CA THR A 1059 14.75 -8.58 -15.27
C THR A 1059 14.15 -7.81 -14.09
N SER A 1060 13.13 -8.41 -13.46
CA SER A 1060 12.59 -7.91 -12.20
C SER A 1060 13.36 -8.53 -11.03
N ASP A 1061 13.51 -7.79 -9.94
CA ASP A 1061 14.08 -8.27 -8.69
C ASP A 1061 13.13 -7.99 -7.50
N GLN A 1062 13.64 -8.03 -6.27
CA GLN A 1062 12.86 -7.75 -5.06
C GLN A 1062 12.43 -6.27 -4.96
N GLY A 1063 13.23 -5.34 -5.47
CA GLY A 1063 13.02 -3.89 -5.38
C GLY A 1063 12.29 -3.29 -6.57
N TRP A 1064 12.46 -3.88 -7.76
CA TRP A 1064 12.08 -3.31 -9.04
C TRP A 1064 11.35 -4.33 -9.91
N LYS A 1065 10.28 -3.88 -10.56
CA LYS A 1065 9.60 -4.63 -11.61
C LYS A 1065 9.96 -4.03 -12.97
N TYR A 1066 10.61 -4.81 -13.82
CA TYR A 1066 10.89 -4.43 -15.20
C TYR A 1066 9.61 -4.43 -16.04
N LEU A 1067 9.39 -3.35 -16.79
CA LEU A 1067 8.25 -3.20 -17.69
C LEU A 1067 8.60 -3.48 -19.15
N GLY A 1068 9.80 -3.11 -19.60
CA GLY A 1068 10.21 -3.17 -21.01
C GLY A 1068 11.17 -2.03 -21.36
N SER A 1069 11.57 -1.98 -22.62
CA SER A 1069 12.49 -0.97 -23.14
C SER A 1069 11.82 -0.09 -24.19
N ALA A 1070 12.21 1.19 -24.26
CA ALA A 1070 11.71 2.08 -25.32
C ALA A 1070 12.23 1.66 -26.71
N ASP A 1071 13.43 1.06 -26.76
CA ASP A 1071 14.09 0.64 -28.00
C ASP A 1071 13.26 -0.39 -28.79
N ASP A 1072 12.34 -1.12 -28.15
CA ASP A 1072 11.45 -2.11 -28.80
C ASP A 1072 10.20 -1.48 -29.44
N HIS A 1073 9.92 -0.21 -29.15
CA HIS A 1073 8.65 0.45 -29.50
C HIS A 1073 8.81 1.74 -30.30
N ILE A 1074 9.99 2.36 -30.29
CA ILE A 1074 10.26 3.59 -31.04
C ILE A 1074 10.84 3.25 -32.41
N ASN A 1075 10.24 3.79 -33.47
CA ASN A 1075 10.83 3.80 -34.79
C ASN A 1075 11.68 5.07 -34.97
N PHE A 1076 12.99 4.94 -34.85
CA PHE A 1076 13.94 6.05 -34.96
C PHE A 1076 14.18 6.52 -36.41
N ALA A 1077 13.65 5.83 -37.41
CA ALA A 1077 13.68 6.32 -38.79
C ALA A 1077 12.74 7.54 -38.93
N PHE A 1078 13.07 8.44 -39.85
CA PHE A 1078 12.21 9.59 -40.13
C PHE A 1078 10.86 9.15 -40.69
N ASN A 1079 9.79 9.51 -39.99
CA ASN A 1079 8.42 9.25 -40.42
C ASN A 1079 8.16 9.96 -41.77
N PRO A 1080 7.74 9.23 -42.82
CA PRO A 1080 7.51 9.76 -44.17
C PRO A 1080 6.56 10.96 -44.25
N ILE A 1081 5.58 11.04 -43.32
CA ILE A 1081 4.59 12.11 -43.26
C ILE A 1081 5.13 13.32 -42.49
N LYS A 1082 5.80 13.10 -41.35
CA LYS A 1082 6.30 14.19 -40.48
C LYS A 1082 7.57 14.84 -41.03
N LEU A 1083 8.39 14.13 -41.80
CA LEU A 1083 9.62 14.68 -42.36
C LEU A 1083 9.32 15.82 -43.34
N ASN A 1084 9.90 17.00 -43.10
CA ASN A 1084 9.76 18.14 -44.00
C ASN A 1084 10.35 17.79 -45.38
N ARG A 1085 9.55 17.88 -46.45
CA ARG A 1085 9.93 17.58 -47.84
C ARG A 1085 10.06 18.82 -48.74
N VAL A 1086 9.91 20.04 -48.21
CA VAL A 1086 9.97 21.30 -48.99
C VAL A 1086 11.34 21.50 -49.63
N GLU A 1087 11.42 21.88 -50.91
CA GLU A 1087 12.68 22.17 -51.59
C GLU A 1087 13.43 23.35 -50.95
N GLY A 1088 14.77 23.33 -51.01
CA GLY A 1088 15.62 24.42 -50.53
C GLY A 1088 15.88 24.47 -49.01
N VAL A 1089 15.28 23.56 -48.22
CA VAL A 1089 15.58 23.39 -46.79
C VAL A 1089 16.79 22.43 -46.64
N SER A 1090 17.79 22.82 -45.83
CA SER A 1090 18.96 21.97 -45.54
C SER A 1090 18.57 20.73 -44.73
N VAL A 1091 19.35 19.65 -44.84
CA VAL A 1091 19.12 18.42 -44.04
C VAL A 1091 19.14 18.76 -42.55
N GLU A 1092 20.11 19.55 -42.09
CA GLU A 1092 20.20 20.01 -40.71
C GLU A 1092 18.91 20.67 -40.20
N ALA A 1093 18.35 21.61 -40.97
CA ALA A 1093 17.11 22.28 -40.62
C ALA A 1093 15.89 21.33 -40.60
N ARG A 1094 15.89 20.29 -41.45
CA ARG A 1094 14.85 19.26 -41.42
C ARG A 1094 14.93 18.44 -40.14
N VAL A 1095 16.13 17.99 -39.76
CA VAL A 1095 16.35 17.24 -38.52
C VAL A 1095 15.94 18.07 -37.31
N GLN A 1096 16.35 19.33 -37.23
CA GLN A 1096 15.93 20.25 -36.17
C GLN A 1096 14.40 20.35 -36.07
N SER A 1097 13.73 20.59 -37.20
CA SER A 1097 12.26 20.71 -37.24
C SER A 1097 11.53 19.42 -36.87
N TYR A 1098 12.07 18.25 -37.26
CA TYR A 1098 11.45 16.95 -37.03
C TYR A 1098 11.39 16.60 -35.54
N PHE A 1099 12.49 16.84 -34.82
CA PHE A 1099 12.58 16.59 -33.38
C PHE A 1099 12.12 17.78 -32.52
N GLY A 1100 11.74 18.90 -33.15
CA GLY A 1100 11.29 20.11 -32.46
C GLY A 1100 12.38 20.78 -31.62
N VAL A 1101 13.65 20.64 -32.03
CA VAL A 1101 14.80 21.19 -31.29
C VAL A 1101 15.23 22.54 -31.87
N SER A 1102 15.64 23.47 -31.00
CA SER A 1102 16.06 24.82 -31.40
C SER A 1102 17.43 24.84 -32.09
N ARG A 1103 18.28 23.85 -31.82
CA ARG A 1103 19.58 23.62 -32.46
C ARG A 1103 20.02 22.16 -32.30
N LEU A 1104 21.01 21.75 -33.08
CA LEU A 1104 21.71 20.49 -32.88
C LEU A 1104 22.95 20.71 -31.99
N LEU A 1105 23.32 19.69 -31.23
CA LEU A 1105 24.47 19.71 -30.33
C LEU A 1105 25.70 19.09 -30.98
N THR A 1106 26.90 19.54 -30.62
CA THR A 1106 28.15 18.88 -31.03
C THR A 1106 28.60 17.84 -30.02
N TRP A 1107 29.55 16.98 -30.39
CA TRP A 1107 30.09 15.97 -29.48
C TRP A 1107 30.66 16.53 -28.17
N ASP A 1108 31.27 17.72 -28.22
CA ASP A 1108 31.84 18.38 -27.03
C ASP A 1108 30.75 18.79 -26.03
N GLU A 1109 29.51 18.94 -26.48
CA GLU A 1109 28.37 19.33 -25.67
C GLU A 1109 27.64 18.13 -25.04
N ARG A 1110 28.08 16.89 -25.25
CA ARG A 1110 27.38 15.68 -24.78
C ARG A 1110 27.20 15.59 -23.27
N THR A 1111 28.10 16.19 -22.50
CA THR A 1111 28.04 16.23 -21.02
C THR A 1111 27.13 17.34 -20.50
N SER A 1112 26.61 18.20 -21.38
CA SER A 1112 25.72 19.30 -21.01
C SER A 1112 24.23 18.93 -21.00
N THR A 1113 23.88 17.77 -21.55
CA THR A 1113 22.48 17.30 -21.62
C THR A 1113 22.00 16.76 -20.27
N THR A 1114 20.76 17.08 -19.91
CA THR A 1114 20.10 16.59 -18.69
C THR A 1114 18.72 16.03 -19.01
N TRP A 1115 18.17 15.25 -18.10
CA TRP A 1115 16.83 14.67 -18.26
C TRP A 1115 15.72 15.71 -18.44
N ASP A 1116 15.89 16.89 -17.84
CA ASP A 1116 14.83 17.90 -17.76
C ASP A 1116 14.83 18.86 -18.96
N ASN A 1117 15.97 19.02 -19.64
CA ASN A 1117 16.16 20.01 -20.71
C ASN A 1117 16.49 19.41 -22.09
N ALA A 1118 16.73 18.09 -22.18
CA ALA A 1118 17.34 17.46 -23.36
C ALA A 1118 16.76 16.07 -23.70
N SER A 1119 15.47 15.83 -23.43
CA SER A 1119 14.78 14.55 -23.70
C SER A 1119 14.77 14.14 -25.19
N ASN A 1120 14.96 15.10 -26.11
CA ASN A 1120 15.17 14.87 -27.55
C ASN A 1120 16.50 15.46 -28.04
N ALA A 1121 17.58 15.41 -27.25
CA ALA A 1121 18.85 15.97 -27.71
C ALA A 1121 19.37 15.26 -28.97
N VAL A 1122 19.42 16.02 -30.06
CA VAL A 1122 19.94 15.58 -31.34
C VAL A 1122 21.32 16.21 -31.55
N PHE A 1123 22.26 15.38 -31.92
CA PHE A 1123 23.65 15.72 -32.12
C PHE A 1123 24.01 15.69 -33.60
N VAL A 1124 24.97 16.55 -33.96
CA VAL A 1124 25.60 16.58 -35.28
C VAL A 1124 27.12 16.46 -35.14
N GLY A 1125 27.70 15.58 -35.95
CA GLY A 1125 29.15 15.37 -36.01
C GLY A 1125 29.65 15.39 -37.45
N GLN A 1126 30.82 15.99 -37.67
CA GLN A 1126 31.45 15.97 -39.00
C GLN A 1126 32.30 14.70 -39.13
N ILE A 1127 31.90 13.77 -40.00
CA ILE A 1127 32.59 12.50 -40.25
C ILE A 1127 32.82 12.40 -41.76
N GLU A 1128 34.06 12.13 -42.17
CA GLU A 1128 34.45 12.02 -43.59
C GLU A 1128 34.08 13.23 -44.47
N GLY A 1129 33.84 14.40 -43.86
CA GLY A 1129 33.52 15.64 -44.57
C GLY A 1129 32.03 15.95 -44.74
N GLU A 1130 31.13 15.13 -44.22
CA GLU A 1130 29.68 15.38 -44.19
C GLU A 1130 29.12 15.38 -42.76
N ASN A 1131 27.91 15.93 -42.57
CA ASN A 1131 27.23 15.91 -41.28
C ASN A 1131 26.55 14.55 -41.05
N HIS A 1132 26.74 14.00 -39.85
CA HIS A 1132 26.07 12.81 -39.35
C HIS A 1132 25.24 13.18 -38.12
N TYR A 1133 24.02 12.63 -38.04
CA TYR A 1133 23.02 12.97 -37.05
C TYR A 1133 22.79 11.80 -36.08
N PHE A 1134 22.73 12.11 -34.78
CA PHE A 1134 22.62 11.12 -33.72
C PHE A 1134 21.64 11.56 -32.63
N ILE A 1135 21.00 10.60 -31.96
CA ILE A 1135 20.34 10.84 -30.68
C ILE A 1135 21.20 10.22 -29.58
N GLN A 1136 21.42 10.97 -28.52
CA GLN A 1136 22.10 10.46 -27.34
C GLN A 1136 21.16 9.55 -26.55
N LYS A 1137 21.59 8.32 -26.26
CA LYS A 1137 20.79 7.36 -25.49
C LYS A 1137 20.73 7.70 -24.01
N ARG A 1138 21.84 8.19 -23.46
CA ARG A 1138 22.03 8.49 -22.04
C ARG A 1138 22.41 9.96 -21.85
N PRO A 1139 21.51 10.82 -21.31
CA PRO A 1139 21.83 12.23 -21.05
C PRO A 1139 23.09 12.37 -20.20
N GLY A 1140 23.98 13.29 -20.57
CA GLY A 1140 25.25 13.57 -19.90
C GLY A 1140 26.40 12.62 -20.27
N GLU A 1141 26.14 11.53 -21.01
CA GLU A 1141 27.14 10.50 -21.33
C GLU A 1141 27.26 10.24 -22.83
N GLY A 1142 28.47 9.93 -23.29
CA GLY A 1142 28.66 9.39 -24.63
C GLY A 1142 30.13 9.31 -25.02
N GLU A 1143 30.54 8.20 -25.59
CA GLU A 1143 31.86 8.08 -26.21
C GLU A 1143 31.90 8.75 -27.59
N ALA A 1144 32.97 8.56 -28.34
CA ALA A 1144 33.08 9.06 -29.72
C ALA A 1144 31.91 8.60 -30.61
N PHE A 1145 31.47 9.46 -31.54
CA PHE A 1145 30.44 9.09 -32.51
C PHE A 1145 30.85 7.85 -33.32
N PRO A 1146 29.92 6.91 -33.58
CA PRO A 1146 30.21 5.77 -34.42
C PRO A 1146 30.40 6.20 -35.88
N THR A 1147 31.46 5.71 -36.52
CA THR A 1147 31.85 6.12 -37.88
C THR A 1147 31.26 5.26 -38.99
N ARG A 1148 30.61 4.14 -38.66
CA ARG A 1148 30.09 3.16 -39.64
C ARG A 1148 28.61 3.29 -39.98
N GLY A 1149 28.00 4.45 -39.68
CA GLY A 1149 26.57 4.68 -39.95
C GLY A 1149 25.65 3.69 -39.23
N ALA A 1150 25.97 3.36 -37.98
CA ALA A 1150 25.19 2.43 -37.17
C ALA A 1150 25.11 2.91 -35.72
N SER A 1151 23.98 2.65 -35.08
CA SER A 1151 23.80 2.89 -33.65
C SER A 1151 24.78 2.06 -32.82
N ASN A 1152 25.19 2.57 -31.66
CA ASN A 1152 26.01 1.85 -30.67
C ASN A 1152 25.39 1.97 -29.27
N GLN A 1153 26.20 1.76 -28.23
CA GLN A 1153 25.77 1.78 -26.83
C GLN A 1153 25.34 3.18 -26.35
N ASP A 1154 25.87 4.23 -26.97
CA ASP A 1154 25.68 5.63 -26.52
C ASP A 1154 24.85 6.46 -27.49
N TRP A 1155 24.88 6.09 -28.77
CA TRP A 1155 24.35 6.88 -29.87
C TRP A 1155 23.37 6.05 -30.72
N ILE A 1156 22.21 6.62 -31.00
CA ILE A 1156 21.30 6.16 -32.05
C ILE A 1156 21.67 6.92 -33.32
N TRP A 1157 22.04 6.21 -34.38
CA TRP A 1157 22.33 6.84 -35.66
C TRP A 1157 21.04 7.11 -36.45
N LEU A 1158 20.85 8.37 -36.86
CA LEU A 1158 19.67 8.79 -37.63
C LEU A 1158 19.93 8.86 -39.14
N GLY A 1159 21.17 9.13 -39.54
CA GLY A 1159 21.52 9.36 -40.94
C GLY A 1159 22.75 10.27 -41.11
N SER A 1160 23.24 10.37 -42.34
CA SER A 1160 24.12 11.46 -42.77
C SER A 1160 23.39 12.39 -43.75
N ASP A 1161 23.99 13.52 -44.11
CA ASP A 1161 23.46 14.41 -45.14
C ASP A 1161 23.11 13.62 -46.42
N SER A 1162 24.01 12.76 -46.88
CA SER A 1162 23.79 11.93 -48.07
C SER A 1162 22.66 10.92 -47.89
N SER A 1163 22.63 10.16 -46.78
CA SER A 1163 21.61 9.11 -46.59
C SER A 1163 20.20 9.68 -46.38
N ILE A 1164 20.08 10.84 -45.72
CA ILE A 1164 18.80 11.52 -45.53
C ILE A 1164 18.34 12.14 -46.87
N GLN A 1165 19.27 12.67 -47.67
CA GLN A 1165 18.94 13.18 -49.00
C GLN A 1165 18.48 12.07 -49.97
N GLU A 1166 19.06 10.86 -49.88
CA GLU A 1166 18.58 9.68 -50.60
C GLU A 1166 17.16 9.30 -50.16
N THR A 1167 16.90 9.31 -48.85
CA THR A 1167 15.56 9.06 -48.27
C THR A 1167 14.53 10.06 -48.81
N LEU A 1168 14.88 11.36 -48.86
CA LEU A 1168 14.01 12.40 -49.43
C LEU A 1168 13.78 12.21 -50.93
N THR A 1169 14.81 11.77 -51.66
CA THR A 1169 14.71 11.49 -53.09
C THR A 1169 13.75 10.32 -53.36
N GLU A 1170 13.80 9.27 -52.54
CA GLU A 1170 12.86 8.15 -52.60
C GLU A 1170 11.42 8.60 -52.25
N LEU A 1171 11.24 9.33 -51.15
CA LEU A 1171 9.93 9.84 -50.72
C LEU A 1171 9.25 10.77 -51.74
N ASN A 1172 10.03 11.48 -52.55
CA ASN A 1172 9.54 12.40 -53.58
C ASN A 1172 9.49 11.79 -54.98
N ARG A 1173 9.89 10.52 -55.17
CA ARG A 1173 9.95 9.89 -56.49
C ARG A 1173 8.56 9.74 -57.12
N ASP A 1174 7.66 9.05 -56.42
CA ASP A 1174 6.29 8.80 -56.83
C ASP A 1174 5.45 8.30 -55.63
N LEU A 1175 4.13 8.19 -55.84
CA LEU A 1175 3.18 7.74 -54.81
C LEU A 1175 3.51 6.33 -54.28
N ALA A 1176 3.95 5.41 -55.15
CA ALA A 1176 4.19 4.03 -54.76
C ALA A 1176 5.43 3.90 -53.86
N SER A 1177 6.50 4.64 -54.18
CA SER A 1177 7.68 4.74 -53.31
C SER A 1177 7.32 5.35 -51.96
N PHE A 1178 6.52 6.42 -51.93
CA PHE A 1178 6.05 7.02 -50.68
C PHE A 1178 5.22 6.06 -49.83
N GLU A 1179 4.22 5.41 -50.41
CA GLU A 1179 3.34 4.48 -49.69
C GLU A 1179 4.09 3.24 -49.19
N ARG A 1180 5.09 2.76 -49.94
CA ARG A 1180 6.00 1.70 -49.47
C ARG A 1180 6.76 2.12 -48.21
N MET A 1181 7.41 3.28 -48.24
CA MET A 1181 8.14 3.79 -47.08
C MET A 1181 7.21 4.09 -45.90
N LEU A 1182 5.98 4.53 -46.18
CA LEU A 1182 4.95 4.74 -45.16
C LEU A 1182 4.59 3.42 -44.47
N LEU A 1183 4.26 2.38 -45.25
CA LEU A 1183 3.96 1.05 -44.73
C LEU A 1183 5.15 0.43 -43.98
N GLU A 1184 6.37 0.60 -44.49
CA GLU A 1184 7.60 0.17 -43.80
C GLU A 1184 7.75 0.86 -42.44
N TRP A 1185 7.48 2.18 -42.35
CA TRP A 1185 7.59 2.91 -41.08
C TRP A 1185 6.53 2.48 -40.06
N TYR A 1186 5.27 2.29 -40.51
CA TYR A 1186 4.15 1.84 -39.69
C TYR A 1186 4.09 0.30 -39.53
N GLN A 1187 5.11 -0.43 -40.00
CA GLN A 1187 5.24 -1.89 -39.91
C GLN A 1187 4.03 -2.66 -40.47
N GLN A 1188 3.51 -2.23 -41.62
CA GLN A 1188 2.37 -2.85 -42.30
C GLN A 1188 2.78 -3.47 -43.64
N GLU A 1189 2.16 -4.61 -43.98
CA GLU A 1189 2.39 -5.25 -45.28
C GLU A 1189 1.60 -4.58 -46.41
N ALA A 1190 0.44 -3.97 -46.11
CA ALA A 1190 -0.44 -3.33 -47.08
C ALA A 1190 -1.37 -2.30 -46.43
N MET A 1191 -1.87 -1.36 -47.24
CA MET A 1191 -2.92 -0.42 -46.83
C MET A 1191 -4.26 -1.13 -46.64
N GLY A 1192 -5.03 -0.69 -45.65
CA GLY A 1192 -6.43 -1.06 -45.48
C GLY A 1192 -7.29 -0.59 -46.66
N VAL A 1193 -8.26 -1.42 -47.05
CA VAL A 1193 -9.19 -1.12 -48.15
C VAL A 1193 -10.53 -0.72 -47.56
N TRP A 1194 -10.93 0.55 -47.73
CA TRP A 1194 -12.19 1.03 -47.17
C TRP A 1194 -13.39 0.24 -47.72
N GLY A 1195 -14.24 -0.25 -46.81
CA GLY A 1195 -15.42 -1.04 -47.16
C GLY A 1195 -15.14 -2.54 -47.34
N SER A 1196 -13.89 -2.98 -47.21
CA SER A 1196 -13.58 -4.40 -47.02
C SER A 1196 -14.24 -4.93 -45.74
N ASP A 1197 -14.60 -6.22 -45.76
CA ASP A 1197 -15.18 -6.97 -44.62
C ASP A 1197 -16.36 -6.29 -43.89
N GLY A 1198 -17.16 -5.52 -44.62
CA GLY A 1198 -18.35 -4.87 -44.08
C GLY A 1198 -18.03 -3.69 -43.15
N GLN A 1199 -17.03 -2.87 -43.52
CA GLN A 1199 -16.55 -1.71 -42.73
C GLN A 1199 -15.93 -2.11 -41.39
N ARG A 1200 -15.17 -3.20 -41.42
CA ARG A 1200 -14.35 -3.69 -40.32
C ARG A 1200 -12.89 -3.77 -40.76
N GLY A 1201 -11.98 -3.57 -39.82
CA GLY A 1201 -10.53 -3.61 -40.04
C GLY A 1201 -9.81 -3.83 -38.72
N ASN A 1202 -8.49 -4.03 -38.77
CA ASN A 1202 -7.69 -4.11 -37.55
C ASN A 1202 -7.37 -2.70 -37.07
N VAL A 1203 -7.40 -2.50 -35.75
CA VAL A 1203 -6.96 -1.23 -35.17
C VAL A 1203 -5.51 -0.97 -35.63
N ASN A 1204 -5.25 0.28 -36.00
CA ASN A 1204 -4.02 0.83 -36.58
C ASN A 1204 -3.77 0.62 -38.07
N ASP A 1205 -4.58 -0.18 -38.77
CA ASP A 1205 -4.47 -0.29 -40.22
C ASP A 1205 -4.46 1.12 -40.86
N ILE A 1206 -3.49 1.37 -41.74
CA ILE A 1206 -3.35 2.63 -42.47
C ILE A 1206 -4.20 2.56 -43.72
N TYR A 1207 -5.10 3.52 -43.90
CA TYR A 1207 -5.98 3.62 -45.05
C TYR A 1207 -5.62 4.85 -45.87
N GLN A 1208 -5.72 4.70 -47.18
CA GLN A 1208 -5.61 5.78 -48.13
C GLN A 1208 -7.00 6.33 -48.47
N TYR A 1209 -7.14 7.65 -48.48
CA TYR A 1209 -8.31 8.38 -48.94
C TYR A 1209 -7.92 9.35 -50.06
N ALA A 1210 -8.28 8.99 -51.30
CA ALA A 1210 -8.13 9.89 -52.44
C ALA A 1210 -9.22 10.98 -52.39
N PHE A 1211 -8.83 12.23 -52.19
CA PHE A 1211 -9.75 13.35 -52.05
C PHE A 1211 -9.28 14.56 -52.85
N ARG A 1212 -10.13 15.07 -53.76
CA ARG A 1212 -9.88 16.26 -54.60
C ARG A 1212 -8.51 16.30 -55.30
N GLY A 1213 -7.97 15.15 -55.69
CA GLY A 1213 -6.69 15.04 -56.37
C GLY A 1213 -5.47 14.90 -55.45
N GLY A 1214 -5.67 14.86 -54.14
CA GLY A 1214 -4.64 14.50 -53.15
C GLY A 1214 -4.84 13.10 -52.57
N TYR A 1215 -3.76 12.53 -52.03
CA TYR A 1215 -3.75 11.24 -51.35
C TYR A 1215 -3.53 11.46 -49.85
N HIS A 1216 -4.56 11.17 -49.07
CA HIS A 1216 -4.60 11.41 -47.63
C HIS A 1216 -4.54 10.09 -46.86
N TYR A 1217 -3.89 10.06 -45.70
CA TYR A 1217 -3.68 8.83 -44.95
C TYR A 1217 -4.33 8.93 -43.57
N TYR A 1218 -5.01 7.84 -43.19
CA TYR A 1218 -5.74 7.73 -41.94
C TYR A 1218 -5.38 6.44 -41.22
N ARG A 1219 -5.23 6.52 -39.90
CA ARG A 1219 -5.10 5.36 -39.01
C ARG A 1219 -6.46 4.99 -38.42
N LEU A 1220 -6.78 3.70 -38.42
CA LEU A 1220 -8.02 3.20 -37.83
C LEU A 1220 -7.91 3.07 -36.30
N LYS A 1221 -8.84 3.64 -35.53
CA LYS A 1221 -8.81 3.61 -34.05
C LYS A 1221 -9.67 2.53 -33.40
N VAL A 1222 -10.64 1.99 -34.14
CA VAL A 1222 -11.60 0.99 -33.64
C VAL A 1222 -11.89 -0.04 -34.73
N THR A 1223 -12.28 -1.25 -34.34
CA THR A 1223 -12.46 -2.37 -35.29
C THR A 1223 -13.61 -2.20 -36.28
N LYS A 1224 -14.56 -1.29 -36.00
CA LYS A 1224 -15.67 -0.96 -36.90
C LYS A 1224 -15.65 0.53 -37.21
N TYR A 1225 -15.70 0.88 -38.49
CA TYR A 1225 -15.55 2.26 -38.92
C TYR A 1225 -16.71 2.75 -39.79
N GLY A 1226 -16.71 4.07 -39.99
CA GLY A 1226 -17.62 4.77 -40.89
C GLY A 1226 -16.84 5.53 -41.96
N TYR A 1227 -17.42 6.60 -42.48
CA TYR A 1227 -16.73 7.44 -43.47
C TYR A 1227 -15.52 8.17 -42.88
N PHE A 1228 -14.51 8.39 -43.72
CA PHE A 1228 -13.40 9.29 -43.39
C PHE A 1228 -13.94 10.70 -43.14
N PRO A 1229 -13.44 11.42 -42.11
CA PRO A 1229 -13.64 12.85 -42.00
C PRO A 1229 -12.97 13.56 -43.20
N TYR A 1230 -13.42 14.76 -43.57
CA TYR A 1230 -12.81 15.42 -44.72
C TYR A 1230 -11.44 15.97 -44.36
N PRO A 1231 -10.41 15.80 -45.20
CA PRO A 1231 -9.08 16.36 -44.94
C PRO A 1231 -9.05 17.89 -44.82
N THR A 1232 -10.09 18.57 -45.30
CA THR A 1232 -10.26 20.03 -45.20
C THR A 1232 -10.94 20.47 -43.91
N ASP A 1233 -11.37 19.55 -43.05
CA ASP A 1233 -11.97 19.90 -41.76
C ASP A 1233 -10.89 20.50 -40.84
N PRO A 1234 -11.23 21.47 -39.96
CA PRO A 1234 -10.28 22.05 -39.02
C PRO A 1234 -9.58 21.01 -38.12
N ASN A 1235 -10.26 19.89 -37.88
CA ASN A 1235 -9.69 18.70 -37.25
C ASN A 1235 -10.15 17.46 -38.04
N PRO A 1236 -9.34 16.95 -38.96
CA PRO A 1236 -9.69 15.80 -39.80
C PRO A 1236 -9.60 14.46 -39.03
N THR A 1237 -9.84 14.42 -37.73
CA THR A 1237 -9.84 13.21 -36.89
C THR A 1237 -11.21 13.04 -36.23
N ASN A 1238 -11.74 11.82 -36.13
CA ASN A 1238 -13.03 11.53 -35.51
C ASN A 1238 -12.99 10.27 -34.62
N GLY A 1239 -14.12 9.76 -34.13
CA GLY A 1239 -14.15 8.57 -33.26
C GLY A 1239 -13.60 7.28 -33.89
N HIS A 1240 -13.56 7.20 -35.23
CA HIS A 1240 -13.09 6.01 -35.96
C HIS A 1240 -11.69 6.18 -36.55
N TRP A 1241 -11.38 7.37 -37.03
CA TRP A 1241 -10.21 7.64 -37.86
C TRP A 1241 -9.33 8.71 -37.23
N GLU A 1242 -8.03 8.55 -37.33
CA GLU A 1242 -7.02 9.56 -37.04
C GLU A 1242 -6.32 9.96 -38.32
N TYR A 1243 -6.29 11.25 -38.61
CA TYR A 1243 -5.58 11.77 -39.79
C TYR A 1243 -4.08 11.82 -39.53
N LEU A 1244 -3.32 11.21 -40.43
CA LEU A 1244 -1.87 11.19 -40.35
C LEU A 1244 -1.27 12.32 -41.18
N GLY A 1245 -1.75 12.50 -42.41
CA GLY A 1245 -1.24 13.52 -43.33
C GLY A 1245 -1.57 13.23 -44.79
N GLN A 1246 -0.79 13.82 -45.70
CA GLN A 1246 -0.98 13.67 -47.16
C GLN A 1246 0.36 13.55 -47.90
N PHE A 1247 0.32 12.90 -49.07
CA PHE A 1247 1.43 12.84 -50.02
C PHE A 1247 1.59 14.16 -50.77
#